data_AF-A0A1V3WMD5-F1
#
_entry.id   AF-A0A1V3WMD5-F1
#
_cell.length_a   1.000
_cell.length_b   1.000
_cell.length_c   1.000
_cell.angle_alpha   90.00
_cell.angle_beta   90.00
_cell.angle_gamma   90.00
#
_symmetry.space_group_name_H-M   'P 1'
#
loop_
_entity.id
_entity.type
_entity.pdbx_description
1 polymer ?
#
loop_
_entity_poly.entity_id
_entity_poly.type
_entity_poly.pdbx_seq_one_letter_code
_entity_poly.pdbx_strand_id
1 'polypeptide(L)'
;MMNPSYLMALDAGGSGGHCLLVDVAGGAFTRVFRPWTHPAAPETAGLGTDLDLDAIWTTLAEGARAALERAGATPDQVLAVAATSMRHTTVVLDGDGNALLATPNRDARAAGEAFQLASEHGSLLYARTGQWPSPLATAARLRWLARANPDAWARATTVITLSDWIAYRLCGESGTEPSQAGATLLFDVAHRDWAPDLAEELGIPRRLLPRLRPAGTHLGTVTRAAAELFGLRAGTPVAVGGADTQCAMLGAGAVTPGQVGAIGGTTVPVQLVLDRPVVDPDERLWTGCHVLADRWVLESNAGAMGEALDWFARILHPDAAHPVAHFLAEAGLSEPGAAGILSTLGTGVMNARKLRLPTGTITLSHLSTAHDPHRRSHLERAVVDGMAYAVRANLEQLRDVAATQSSPATFSLGGGMSRSAVFAQVLSDVLGVPVEVGATPESTALGAALCAGVAVGVFADLAEGAQRFRGQARAVLPDKQRARAYDEFYGGWQQLRAAGADAETLASQLILPSALKAMSASAARSRPALRPRILVTADMDDDGLAALRALGDAEYASFRTAMRLLTGPSLVEALAGVQVFITEVDVVDADAIRQLPELRVVAACRGNAVNVDLAACTAFGIPVLYAPGRNADAVADLTVAFLLMLARRLPTASAFLHQPGIAAGDMGRMGQAFAGLQGRELWHKTIGLVGFGAVGRAVTRRLRAFGARVLVFDPYVDAEQIVLADAEPASLDELLENSEFVSLHAAVSEQSRGMIGAAALARMRPGSCLVNTARAALVDEAALADALRSGHLGGAALDVFSVEPPGSDHPLLALDNVIATPHVGGNTIDVAAHQGRIIAADLRRLLVGEAPLHVLNPETLHSFDWSAPRPTPEPDVLERLARQPGPAVSDLQLDRGAALCSPNQRPPQRHWRRAPRCRPRCATACGAS
;
A
#
# COMPACT_ATOMS: atom_id res chain seq x y z
N MET A 1 -42.54 10.77 7.79
CA MET A 1 -41.24 11.11 7.19
C MET A 1 -41.15 10.34 5.89
N MET A 2 -40.92 10.99 4.75
CA MET A 2 -40.72 10.26 3.48
C MET A 2 -39.46 9.39 3.64
N ASN A 3 -39.51 8.14 3.19
CA ASN A 3 -38.30 7.31 3.14
C ASN A 3 -37.28 8.00 2.22
N PRO A 4 -36.00 8.12 2.61
CA PRO A 4 -34.99 8.76 1.78
C PRO A 4 -34.85 8.03 0.43
N SER A 5 -34.60 8.78 -0.63
CA SER A 5 -34.34 8.26 -1.97
C SER A 5 -32.98 8.76 -2.45
N TYR A 6 -32.26 7.90 -3.16
CA TYR A 6 -30.84 8.09 -3.45
C TYR A 6 -30.55 8.13 -4.94
N LEU A 7 -29.59 8.97 -5.32
CA LEU A 7 -28.91 8.90 -6.60
C LEU A 7 -27.54 8.25 -6.38
N MET A 8 -27.19 7.26 -7.21
CA MET A 8 -25.90 6.57 -7.13
C MET A 8 -24.95 7.06 -8.22
N ALA A 9 -23.69 7.28 -7.86
CA ALA A 9 -22.61 7.49 -8.80
C ALA A 9 -21.48 6.48 -8.59
N LEU A 10 -20.98 5.96 -9.71
CA LEU A 10 -19.79 5.11 -9.79
C LEU A 10 -18.69 5.93 -10.47
N ASP A 11 -17.62 6.24 -9.74
CA ASP A 11 -16.49 7.02 -10.23
C ASP A 11 -15.24 6.14 -10.28
N ALA A 12 -14.82 5.79 -11.50
CA ALA A 12 -13.66 4.94 -11.75
C ALA A 12 -12.39 5.79 -11.98
N GLY A 13 -11.67 6.06 -10.90
CA GLY A 13 -10.42 6.83 -10.88
C GLY A 13 -9.16 6.00 -11.12
N GLY A 14 -8.01 6.68 -11.25
CA GLY A 14 -6.72 6.05 -11.58
C GLY A 14 -6.08 5.20 -10.47
N SER A 15 -6.55 5.32 -9.23
CA SER A 15 -6.01 4.61 -8.05
C SER A 15 -7.07 3.79 -7.30
N GLY A 16 -8.31 3.78 -7.80
CA GLY A 16 -9.44 3.14 -7.14
C GLY A 16 -10.78 3.68 -7.62
N GLY A 17 -11.84 3.03 -7.16
CA GLY A 17 -13.23 3.40 -7.44
C GLY A 17 -13.89 4.06 -6.25
N HIS A 18 -14.68 5.10 -6.51
CA HIS A 18 -15.59 5.70 -5.54
C HIS A 18 -17.04 5.31 -5.87
N CYS A 19 -17.80 4.92 -4.86
CA CYS A 19 -19.26 4.91 -4.92
C CYS A 19 -19.81 6.02 -4.02
N LEU A 20 -20.67 6.86 -4.58
CA LEU A 20 -21.36 7.93 -3.86
C LEU A 20 -22.87 7.70 -3.93
N LEU A 21 -23.54 7.74 -2.78
CA LEU A 21 -24.99 7.88 -2.66
C LEU A 21 -25.32 9.30 -2.22
N VAL A 22 -26.24 9.93 -2.93
CA VAL A 22 -26.76 11.27 -2.63
C VAL A 22 -28.22 11.17 -2.23
N ASP A 23 -28.55 11.49 -0.98
CA ASP A 23 -29.94 11.63 -0.54
C ASP A 23 -30.57 12.86 -1.19
N VAL A 24 -31.57 12.64 -2.05
CA VAL A 24 -32.23 13.70 -2.82
C VAL A 24 -32.94 14.71 -1.93
N ALA A 25 -33.53 14.26 -0.82
CA ALA A 25 -34.31 15.11 0.07
C ALA A 25 -33.41 15.80 1.09
N GLY A 26 -32.63 15.03 1.85
CA GLY A 26 -31.79 15.52 2.93
C GLY A 26 -30.46 16.13 2.47
N GLY A 27 -30.01 15.81 1.25
CA GLY A 27 -28.73 16.28 0.71
C GLY A 27 -27.50 15.62 1.33
N ALA A 28 -27.68 14.54 2.10
CA ALA A 28 -26.58 13.82 2.73
C ALA A 28 -25.83 12.94 1.73
N PHE A 29 -24.54 12.73 1.99
CA PHE A 29 -23.63 11.95 1.16
C PHE A 29 -23.15 10.70 1.90
N THR A 30 -23.29 9.53 1.28
CA THR A 30 -22.61 8.31 1.74
C THR A 30 -21.57 7.90 0.71
N ARG A 31 -20.32 7.75 1.14
CA ARG A 31 -19.20 7.44 0.26
C ARG A 31 -18.46 6.18 0.68
N VAL A 32 -18.00 5.45 -0.33
CA VAL A 32 -17.08 4.32 -0.19
C VAL A 32 -15.99 4.45 -1.24
N PHE A 33 -14.74 4.21 -0.83
CA PHE A 33 -13.60 4.11 -1.73
C PHE A 33 -13.04 2.68 -1.67
N ARG A 34 -12.60 2.18 -2.82
CA ARG A 34 -11.89 0.91 -2.95
C ARG A 34 -10.65 1.10 -3.83
N PRO A 35 -9.44 0.83 -3.31
CA PRO A 35 -8.22 0.99 -4.09
C PRO A 35 -8.06 -0.12 -5.13
N TRP A 36 -7.39 0.19 -6.24
CA TRP A 36 -6.89 -0.80 -7.19
C TRP A 36 -5.57 -0.34 -7.81
N THR A 37 -4.88 -1.25 -8.47
CA THR A 37 -3.70 -0.96 -9.28
C THR A 37 -3.91 -1.45 -10.70
N HIS A 38 -3.23 -0.80 -11.65
CA HIS A 38 -3.28 -1.19 -13.04
C HIS A 38 -2.00 -1.96 -13.41
N PRO A 39 -2.10 -3.19 -13.94
CA PRO A 39 -0.93 -3.96 -14.33
C PRO A 39 -0.18 -3.30 -15.49
N ALA A 40 1.15 -3.46 -15.51
CA ALA A 40 1.94 -3.12 -16.68
C ALA A 40 1.49 -4.00 -17.86
N ALA A 41 1.49 -3.44 -19.07
CA ALA A 41 1.11 -4.16 -20.27
C ALA A 41 2.31 -4.95 -20.81
N PRO A 42 2.17 -6.27 -21.08
CA PRO A 42 3.23 -7.07 -21.69
C PRO A 42 3.71 -6.48 -23.02
N GLU A 43 4.96 -6.72 -23.37
CA GLU A 43 5.54 -6.38 -24.69
C GLU A 43 5.50 -4.89 -25.07
N THR A 44 5.28 -3.99 -24.11
CA THR A 44 5.25 -2.52 -24.34
C THR A 44 6.53 -1.80 -23.87
N ALA A 45 7.60 -2.54 -23.59
CA ALA A 45 8.86 -2.01 -23.04
C ALA A 45 8.69 -1.15 -21.78
N GLY A 46 7.63 -1.40 -20.99
CA GLY A 46 7.33 -0.65 -19.76
C GLY A 46 6.53 0.64 -19.96
N LEU A 47 6.19 1.01 -21.19
CA LEU A 47 5.39 2.20 -21.47
C LEU A 47 3.89 1.95 -21.37
N GLY A 48 3.45 0.70 -21.44
CA GLY A 48 2.04 0.33 -21.43
C GLY A 48 1.52 -0.08 -20.05
N THR A 49 0.24 0.16 -19.84
CA THR A 49 -0.54 -0.23 -18.66
C THR A 49 -1.92 -0.68 -19.12
N ASP A 50 -2.41 -1.82 -18.64
CA ASP A 50 -3.76 -2.33 -18.98
C ASP A 50 -4.75 -2.07 -17.85
N LEU A 51 -6.04 -1.94 -18.19
CA LEU A 51 -7.15 -1.99 -17.24
C LEU A 51 -7.59 -3.45 -17.05
N ASP A 52 -7.55 -3.95 -15.82
CA ASP A 52 -8.24 -5.20 -15.47
C ASP A 52 -9.73 -4.90 -15.26
N LEU A 53 -10.50 -5.00 -16.34
CA LEU A 53 -11.91 -4.64 -16.36
C LEU A 53 -12.77 -5.49 -15.42
N ASP A 54 -12.43 -6.78 -15.24
CA ASP A 54 -13.17 -7.68 -14.35
C ASP A 54 -12.91 -7.35 -12.88
N ALA A 55 -11.64 -7.05 -12.53
CA ALA A 55 -11.30 -6.56 -11.21
C ALA A 55 -12.00 -5.22 -10.92
N ILE A 56 -11.95 -4.26 -11.84
CA ILE A 56 -12.62 -2.95 -11.70
C ILE A 56 -14.13 -3.14 -11.50
N TRP A 57 -14.78 -3.99 -12.31
CA TRP A 57 -16.21 -4.25 -12.22
C TRP A 57 -16.61 -4.84 -10.87
N THR A 58 -15.85 -5.83 -10.39
CA THR A 58 -16.07 -6.47 -9.09
C THR A 58 -15.88 -5.49 -7.95
N THR A 59 -14.79 -4.72 -7.97
CA THR A 59 -14.48 -3.72 -6.95
C THR A 59 -15.51 -2.59 -6.88
N LEU A 60 -16.03 -2.13 -8.02
CA LEU A 60 -17.12 -1.14 -8.06
C LEU A 60 -18.41 -1.69 -7.45
N ALA A 61 -18.73 -2.97 -7.69
CA ALA A 61 -19.90 -3.61 -7.11
C ALA A 61 -19.81 -3.76 -5.58
N GLU A 62 -18.64 -4.17 -5.07
CA GLU A 62 -18.36 -4.18 -3.64
C GLU A 62 -18.48 -2.79 -3.01
N GLY A 63 -17.98 -1.76 -3.71
CA GLY A 63 -18.11 -0.36 -3.32
C GLY A 63 -19.57 0.08 -3.24
N ALA A 64 -20.39 -0.29 -4.22
CA ALA A 64 -21.82 0.01 -4.25
C ALA A 64 -22.59 -0.65 -3.10
N ARG A 65 -22.36 -1.95 -2.85
CA ARG A 65 -22.98 -2.68 -1.73
C ARG A 65 -22.61 -2.07 -0.38
N ALA A 66 -21.33 -1.79 -0.17
CA ALA A 66 -20.86 -1.16 1.06
C ALA A 66 -21.44 0.26 1.25
N ALA A 67 -21.67 1.01 0.15
CA ALA A 67 -22.31 2.31 0.22
C ALA A 67 -23.78 2.20 0.63
N LEU A 68 -24.52 1.23 0.07
CA LEU A 68 -25.91 0.93 0.43
C LEU A 68 -26.03 0.51 1.91
N GLU A 69 -25.18 -0.41 2.35
CA GLU A 69 -25.14 -0.88 3.74
C GLU A 69 -24.86 0.28 4.71
N ARG A 70 -23.83 1.09 4.41
CA ARG A 70 -23.47 2.24 5.25
C ARG A 70 -24.56 3.31 5.30
N ALA A 71 -25.32 3.49 4.22
CA ALA A 71 -26.44 4.41 4.15
C ALA A 71 -27.72 3.84 4.80
N GLY A 72 -27.76 2.54 5.12
CA GLY A 72 -28.99 1.84 5.49
C GLY A 72 -30.05 1.89 4.37
N ALA A 73 -29.61 1.97 3.11
CA ALA A 73 -30.47 2.10 1.94
C ALA A 73 -30.86 0.73 1.37
N THR A 74 -32.12 0.55 1.00
CA THR A 74 -32.57 -0.62 0.25
C THR A 74 -32.42 -0.39 -1.27
N PRO A 75 -32.36 -1.47 -2.08
CA PRO A 75 -32.22 -1.34 -3.53
C PRO A 75 -33.33 -0.50 -4.19
N ASP A 76 -34.56 -0.56 -3.64
CA ASP A 76 -35.72 0.20 -4.15
C ASP A 76 -35.60 1.72 -3.95
N GLN A 77 -34.74 2.15 -3.02
CA GLN A 77 -34.53 3.56 -2.74
C GLN A 77 -33.53 4.22 -3.71
N VAL A 78 -32.80 3.44 -4.52
CA VAL A 78 -31.89 4.00 -5.54
C VAL A 78 -32.68 4.30 -6.81
N LEU A 79 -32.87 5.59 -7.08
CA LEU A 79 -33.68 6.09 -8.19
C LEU A 79 -32.99 5.95 -9.54
N ALA A 80 -31.67 6.13 -9.59
CA ALA A 80 -30.86 6.05 -10.80
C ALA A 80 -29.39 5.88 -10.47
N VAL A 81 -28.62 5.38 -11.44
CA VAL A 81 -27.15 5.28 -11.38
C VAL A 81 -26.51 5.93 -12.60
N ALA A 82 -25.38 6.60 -12.40
CA ALA A 82 -24.51 7.06 -13.49
C ALA A 82 -23.06 6.69 -13.20
N ALA A 83 -22.27 6.53 -14.27
CA ALA A 83 -20.84 6.28 -14.18
C ALA A 83 -20.03 7.46 -14.71
N THR A 84 -18.90 7.74 -14.08
CA THR A 84 -17.84 8.61 -14.57
C THR A 84 -16.49 7.91 -14.39
N SER A 85 -15.47 8.35 -15.10
CA SER A 85 -14.15 7.74 -15.04
C SER A 85 -13.07 8.74 -15.43
N MET A 86 -11.83 8.36 -15.16
CA MET A 86 -10.66 9.07 -15.66
C MET A 86 -10.77 9.36 -17.16
N ARG A 87 -10.42 10.58 -17.58
CA ARG A 87 -10.34 10.95 -19.01
C ARG A 87 -9.25 10.18 -19.74
N HIS A 88 -9.32 10.13 -21.07
CA HIS A 88 -8.33 9.45 -21.91
C HIS A 88 -8.19 7.94 -21.61
N THR A 89 -9.25 7.28 -21.15
CA THR A 89 -9.32 5.81 -21.20
C THR A 89 -9.72 5.38 -22.59
N THR A 90 -9.19 4.23 -23.05
CA THR A 90 -9.60 3.63 -24.32
C THR A 90 -9.99 2.18 -24.08
N VAL A 91 -11.26 1.85 -24.35
CA VAL A 91 -11.80 0.49 -24.34
C VAL A 91 -12.29 0.15 -25.74
N VAL A 92 -11.63 -0.79 -26.41
CA VAL A 92 -12.00 -1.28 -27.75
C VAL A 92 -12.75 -2.59 -27.59
N LEU A 93 -13.95 -2.70 -28.17
CA LEU A 93 -14.79 -3.88 -28.07
C LEU A 93 -14.92 -4.60 -29.42
N ASP A 94 -15.16 -5.91 -29.37
CA ASP A 94 -15.59 -6.71 -30.53
C ASP A 94 -17.12 -6.77 -30.67
N GLY A 95 -17.62 -7.55 -31.64
CA GLY A 95 -19.06 -7.72 -31.89
C GLY A 95 -19.83 -8.43 -30.77
N ASP A 96 -19.13 -9.16 -29.89
CA ASP A 96 -19.70 -9.89 -28.77
C ASP A 96 -19.62 -9.07 -27.45
N GLY A 97 -19.05 -7.86 -27.50
CA GLY A 97 -18.86 -6.97 -26.35
C GLY A 97 -17.61 -7.29 -25.52
N ASN A 98 -16.70 -8.14 -26.00
CA ASN A 98 -15.45 -8.45 -25.32
C ASN A 98 -14.43 -7.34 -25.57
N ALA A 99 -13.65 -7.00 -24.53
CA ALA A 99 -12.59 -6.01 -24.65
C ALA A 99 -11.36 -6.58 -25.37
N LEU A 100 -10.96 -5.91 -26.44
CA LEU A 100 -9.77 -6.19 -27.23
C LEU A 100 -8.56 -5.33 -26.80
N LEU A 101 -8.84 -4.17 -26.21
CA LEU A 101 -7.85 -3.26 -25.63
C LEU A 101 -8.55 -2.47 -24.53
N ALA A 102 -7.94 -2.32 -23.36
CA ALA A 102 -8.45 -1.49 -22.27
C ALA A 102 -7.29 -0.79 -21.58
N THR A 103 -7.24 0.55 -21.66
CA THR A 103 -6.07 1.34 -21.20
C THR A 103 -6.47 2.52 -20.32
N PRO A 104 -5.72 2.79 -19.22
CA PRO A 104 -5.92 3.95 -18.36
C PRO A 104 -5.28 5.23 -18.92
N ASN A 105 -5.48 6.34 -18.23
CA ASN A 105 -4.93 7.66 -18.54
C ASN A 105 -3.43 7.86 -18.23
N ARG A 106 -2.70 6.77 -17.95
CA ARG A 106 -1.24 6.73 -17.75
C ARG A 106 -0.51 5.84 -18.76
N ASP A 107 -1.27 5.15 -19.61
CA ASP A 107 -0.72 4.27 -20.63
C ASP A 107 -0.10 5.09 -21.76
N ALA A 108 1.21 4.91 -21.94
CA ALA A 108 2.03 5.59 -22.94
C ALA A 108 2.51 4.67 -24.06
N ARG A 109 1.87 3.50 -24.27
CA ARG A 109 2.31 2.51 -25.28
C ARG A 109 2.29 3.08 -26.71
N ALA A 110 1.41 4.05 -26.96
CA ALA A 110 1.22 4.70 -28.24
C ALA A 110 2.09 5.98 -28.41
N ALA A 111 3.20 6.09 -27.68
CA ALA A 111 4.05 7.29 -27.73
C ALA A 111 4.64 7.56 -29.12
N GLY A 112 5.00 6.51 -29.85
CA GLY A 112 5.51 6.64 -31.22
C GLY A 112 4.43 7.17 -32.18
N GLU A 113 3.22 6.63 -32.09
CA GLU A 113 2.07 7.04 -32.89
C GLU A 113 1.66 8.48 -32.57
N ALA A 114 1.68 8.87 -31.30
CA ALA A 114 1.41 10.24 -30.89
C ALA A 114 2.44 11.23 -31.43
N PHE A 115 3.74 10.89 -31.40
CA PHE A 115 4.79 11.73 -31.98
C PHE A 115 4.60 11.89 -33.50
N GLN A 116 4.25 10.81 -34.19
CA GLN A 116 3.96 10.84 -35.62
C GLN A 116 2.75 11.74 -35.92
N LEU A 117 1.66 11.60 -35.18
CA LEU A 117 0.47 12.45 -35.31
C LEU A 117 0.80 13.94 -35.06
N ALA A 118 1.59 14.24 -34.03
CA ALA A 118 2.03 15.60 -33.73
C ALA A 118 2.87 16.20 -34.86
N SER A 119 3.76 15.40 -35.46
CA SER A 119 4.63 15.86 -36.55
C SER A 119 3.91 16.06 -37.87
N GLU A 120 2.95 15.18 -38.20
CA GLU A 120 2.28 15.18 -39.51
C GLU A 120 1.02 16.07 -39.52
N HIS A 121 0.24 16.03 -38.45
CA HIS A 121 -1.11 16.62 -38.40
C HIS A 121 -1.35 17.51 -37.17
N GLY A 122 -0.30 17.83 -36.38
CA GLY A 122 -0.42 18.45 -35.05
C GLY A 122 -1.32 19.69 -35.00
N SER A 123 -1.03 20.72 -35.80
CA SER A 123 -1.81 21.96 -35.80
C SER A 123 -3.22 21.80 -36.37
N LEU A 124 -3.44 20.90 -37.34
CA LEU A 124 -4.78 20.59 -37.86
C LEU A 124 -5.63 19.93 -36.76
N LEU A 125 -5.08 18.89 -36.12
CA LEU A 125 -5.71 18.19 -35.01
C LEU A 125 -6.01 19.15 -33.86
N TYR A 126 -5.06 20.01 -33.51
CA TYR A 126 -5.23 21.00 -32.46
C TYR A 126 -6.37 21.99 -32.78
N ALA A 127 -6.38 22.56 -33.99
CA ALA A 127 -7.39 23.53 -34.40
C ALA A 127 -8.82 22.94 -34.42
N ARG A 128 -8.99 21.67 -34.80
CA ARG A 128 -10.30 20.99 -34.89
C ARG A 128 -10.76 20.39 -33.57
N THR A 129 -9.85 19.77 -32.82
CA THR A 129 -10.18 18.95 -31.64
C THR A 129 -9.90 19.67 -30.32
N GLY A 130 -9.16 20.77 -30.34
CA GLY A 130 -8.75 21.51 -29.15
C GLY A 130 -7.63 20.86 -28.35
N GLN A 131 -7.03 19.76 -28.83
CA GLN A 131 -6.00 19.01 -28.12
C GLN A 131 -4.79 18.71 -28.99
N TRP A 132 -3.61 18.78 -28.37
CA TRP A 132 -2.36 18.38 -29.01
C TRP A 132 -2.20 16.86 -28.96
N PRO A 133 -1.66 16.21 -30.01
CA PRO A 133 -1.48 14.76 -29.98
C PRO A 133 -0.61 14.28 -28.82
N SER A 134 -1.11 13.28 -28.10
CA SER A 134 -0.42 12.69 -26.94
C SER A 134 -0.57 11.17 -26.92
N PRO A 135 0.29 10.43 -26.20
CA PRO A 135 0.20 8.98 -26.08
C PRO A 135 -1.12 8.50 -25.46
N LEU A 136 -1.80 9.39 -24.75
CA LEU A 136 -3.06 9.12 -24.06
C LEU A 136 -4.28 9.17 -25.00
N ALA A 137 -4.13 9.81 -26.17
CA ALA A 137 -5.24 10.01 -27.09
C ALA A 137 -5.70 8.69 -27.73
N THR A 138 -7.01 8.50 -27.80
CA THR A 138 -7.63 7.32 -28.43
C THR A 138 -7.14 7.12 -29.87
N ALA A 139 -7.03 8.18 -30.67
CA ALA A 139 -6.53 8.07 -32.05
C ALA A 139 -5.12 7.45 -32.13
N ALA A 140 -4.20 7.84 -31.24
CA ALA A 140 -2.86 7.27 -31.19
C ALA A 140 -2.89 5.77 -30.83
N ARG A 141 -3.72 5.40 -29.85
CA ARG A 141 -3.87 4.00 -29.39
C ARG A 141 -4.55 3.11 -30.42
N LEU A 142 -5.50 3.62 -31.20
CA LEU A 142 -6.10 2.89 -32.30
C LEU A 142 -5.08 2.62 -33.42
N ARG A 143 -4.24 3.62 -33.77
CA ARG A 143 -3.13 3.42 -34.72
C ARG A 143 -2.12 2.39 -34.20
N TRP A 144 -1.81 2.44 -32.90
CA TRP A 144 -0.95 1.45 -32.26
C TRP A 144 -1.56 0.05 -32.35
N LEU A 145 -2.85 -0.11 -32.02
CA LEU A 145 -3.57 -1.39 -32.08
C LEU A 145 -3.58 -1.96 -33.50
N ALA A 146 -3.87 -1.12 -34.50
CA ALA A 146 -3.87 -1.52 -35.91
C ALA A 146 -2.53 -2.09 -36.36
N ARG A 147 -1.41 -1.56 -35.85
CA ARG A 147 -0.06 -2.07 -36.14
C ARG A 147 0.32 -3.28 -35.29
N ALA A 148 0.08 -3.20 -33.98
CA ALA A 148 0.59 -4.15 -32.99
C ALA A 148 -0.24 -5.44 -32.94
N ASN A 149 -1.55 -5.36 -33.21
CA ASN A 149 -2.45 -6.51 -33.23
C ASN A 149 -3.51 -6.37 -34.34
N PRO A 150 -3.14 -6.68 -35.60
CA PRO A 150 -4.05 -6.57 -36.75
C PRO A 150 -5.32 -7.43 -36.62
N ASP A 151 -5.24 -8.57 -35.94
CA ASP A 151 -6.38 -9.47 -35.73
C ASP A 151 -7.42 -8.85 -34.78
N ALA A 152 -6.96 -8.27 -33.67
CA ALA A 152 -7.81 -7.50 -32.76
C ALA A 152 -8.41 -6.29 -33.49
N TRP A 153 -7.60 -5.57 -34.28
CA TRP A 153 -8.08 -4.43 -35.08
C TRP A 153 -9.19 -4.82 -36.07
N ALA A 154 -9.07 -5.97 -36.74
CA ALA A 154 -10.10 -6.47 -37.66
C ALA A 154 -11.42 -6.81 -36.95
N ARG A 155 -11.35 -7.33 -35.72
CA ARG A 155 -12.51 -7.67 -34.87
C ARG A 155 -13.14 -6.48 -34.16
N ALA A 156 -12.39 -5.39 -33.97
CA ALA A 156 -12.87 -4.21 -33.27
C ALA A 156 -14.13 -3.69 -33.96
N THR A 157 -15.19 -3.41 -33.21
CA THR A 157 -16.48 -2.89 -33.72
C THR A 157 -16.76 -1.49 -33.20
N THR A 158 -16.36 -1.18 -31.97
CA THR A 158 -16.53 0.14 -31.36
C THR A 158 -15.42 0.47 -30.37
N VAL A 159 -15.20 1.77 -30.13
CA VAL A 159 -14.31 2.28 -29.09
C VAL A 159 -15.09 3.19 -28.14
N ILE A 160 -14.96 2.94 -26.84
CA ILE A 160 -15.66 3.67 -25.79
C ILE A 160 -14.70 4.00 -24.64
N THR A 161 -15.12 4.86 -23.72
CA THR A 161 -14.36 5.14 -22.48
C THR A 161 -14.70 4.15 -21.37
N LEU A 162 -13.97 4.18 -20.25
CA LEU A 162 -14.23 3.30 -19.11
C LEU A 162 -15.61 3.58 -18.48
N SER A 163 -16.03 4.84 -18.35
CA SER A 163 -17.37 5.18 -17.86
C SER A 163 -18.47 4.66 -18.78
N ASP A 164 -18.27 4.80 -20.10
CA ASP A 164 -19.20 4.27 -21.11
C ASP A 164 -19.27 2.75 -21.04
N TRP A 165 -18.14 2.07 -20.81
CA TRP A 165 -18.08 0.63 -20.63
C TRP A 165 -18.80 0.19 -19.35
N ILE A 166 -18.64 0.91 -18.23
CA ILE A 166 -19.37 0.63 -16.98
C ILE A 166 -20.89 0.77 -17.23
N ALA A 167 -21.32 1.83 -17.91
CA ALA A 167 -22.72 2.04 -18.24
C ALA A 167 -23.26 0.94 -19.18
N TYR A 168 -22.48 0.56 -20.20
CA TYR A 168 -22.78 -0.57 -21.08
C TYR A 168 -22.92 -1.89 -20.32
N ARG A 169 -22.01 -2.19 -19.38
CA ARG A 169 -22.09 -3.40 -18.54
C ARG A 169 -23.29 -3.38 -17.59
N LEU A 170 -23.73 -2.20 -17.14
CA LEU A 170 -24.92 -2.07 -16.30
C LEU A 170 -26.21 -2.36 -17.07
N CYS A 171 -26.36 -1.84 -18.30
CA CYS A 171 -27.65 -1.84 -19.01
C CYS A 171 -27.70 -2.49 -20.40
N GLY A 172 -26.57 -2.83 -21.00
CA GLY A 172 -26.46 -3.41 -22.34
C GLY A 172 -26.49 -2.40 -23.49
N GLU A 173 -26.71 -1.12 -23.21
CA GLU A 173 -26.77 -0.03 -24.20
C GLU A 173 -25.49 0.79 -24.16
N SER A 174 -24.99 1.22 -25.33
CA SER A 174 -23.76 2.03 -25.43
C SER A 174 -24.05 3.46 -25.87
N GLY A 175 -23.20 4.37 -25.42
CA GLY A 175 -23.21 5.76 -25.81
C GLY A 175 -22.01 6.48 -25.22
N THR A 176 -21.45 7.43 -25.96
CA THR A 176 -20.32 8.23 -25.49
C THR A 176 -20.75 9.67 -25.29
N GLU A 177 -20.32 10.25 -24.19
CA GLU A 177 -20.65 11.63 -23.85
C GLU A 177 -19.64 12.63 -24.47
N PRO A 178 -20.08 13.82 -24.97
CA PRO A 178 -19.21 14.77 -25.65
C PRO A 178 -17.93 15.21 -24.91
N SER A 179 -17.93 15.35 -23.59
CA SER A 179 -16.71 15.66 -22.82
C SER A 179 -15.70 14.51 -22.82
N GLN A 180 -16.18 13.27 -22.89
CA GLN A 180 -15.34 12.08 -23.10
C GLN A 180 -14.85 11.99 -24.56
N ALA A 181 -15.74 12.20 -25.53
CA ALA A 181 -15.41 12.19 -26.95
C ALA A 181 -14.36 13.25 -27.31
N GLY A 182 -14.42 14.43 -26.68
CA GLY A 182 -13.44 15.51 -26.86
C GLY A 182 -12.00 15.13 -26.49
N ALA A 183 -11.79 14.03 -25.76
CA ALA A 183 -10.46 13.56 -25.36
C ALA A 183 -9.83 12.54 -26.35
N THR A 184 -10.46 12.31 -27.51
CA THR A 184 -10.09 11.21 -28.42
C THR A 184 -9.19 11.62 -29.60
N LEU A 185 -9.10 12.92 -29.92
CA LEU A 185 -8.60 13.49 -31.19
C LEU A 185 -9.42 13.13 -32.43
N LEU A 186 -10.65 12.63 -32.27
CA LEU A 186 -11.55 12.27 -33.37
C LEU A 186 -12.85 13.10 -33.35
N PHE A 187 -12.91 14.10 -32.48
CA PHE A 187 -14.10 14.89 -32.18
C PHE A 187 -13.85 16.36 -32.52
N ASP A 188 -14.78 16.97 -33.23
CA ASP A 188 -14.76 18.40 -33.54
C ASP A 188 -15.31 19.18 -32.35
N VAL A 189 -14.42 19.88 -31.63
CA VAL A 189 -14.80 20.55 -30.39
C VAL A 189 -15.76 21.71 -30.63
N ALA A 190 -15.70 22.35 -31.79
CA ALA A 190 -16.55 23.50 -32.12
C ALA A 190 -17.97 23.07 -32.49
N HIS A 191 -18.09 22.01 -33.30
CA HIS A 191 -19.39 21.48 -33.73
C HIS A 191 -20.02 20.51 -32.72
N ARG A 192 -19.24 20.05 -31.73
CA ARG A 192 -19.63 19.06 -30.72
C ARG A 192 -20.10 17.73 -31.31
N ASP A 193 -19.46 17.30 -32.39
CA ASP A 193 -19.75 16.02 -33.06
C ASP A 193 -18.45 15.30 -33.43
N TRP A 194 -18.55 14.03 -33.79
CA TRP A 194 -17.43 13.31 -34.38
C TRP A 194 -16.96 14.00 -35.67
N ALA A 195 -15.65 13.97 -35.92
CA ALA A 195 -15.02 14.46 -37.14
C ALA A 195 -14.70 13.27 -38.07
N PRO A 196 -15.68 12.77 -38.87
CA PRO A 196 -15.46 11.58 -39.70
C PRO A 196 -14.41 11.79 -40.78
N ASP A 197 -14.30 13.01 -41.32
CA ASP A 197 -13.25 13.41 -42.26
C ASP A 197 -11.86 13.24 -41.64
N LEU A 198 -11.70 13.68 -40.39
CA LEU A 198 -10.46 13.53 -39.65
C LEU A 198 -10.17 12.07 -39.31
N ALA A 199 -11.20 11.30 -38.91
CA ALA A 199 -11.04 9.87 -38.64
C ALA A 199 -10.57 9.11 -39.89
N GLU A 200 -11.14 9.42 -41.07
CA GLU A 200 -10.74 8.84 -42.34
C GLU A 200 -9.29 9.21 -42.72
N GLU A 201 -8.89 10.47 -42.53
CA GLU A 201 -7.49 10.93 -42.74
C GLU A 201 -6.49 10.17 -41.88
N LEU A 202 -6.88 9.81 -40.64
CA LEU A 202 -6.05 9.03 -39.73
C LEU A 202 -6.14 7.51 -39.94
N GLY A 203 -6.90 7.04 -40.93
CA GLY A 203 -7.10 5.61 -41.20
C GLY A 203 -7.98 4.90 -40.17
N ILE A 204 -8.83 5.63 -39.45
CA ILE A 204 -9.71 5.11 -38.40
C ILE A 204 -11.13 4.96 -38.96
N PRO A 205 -11.67 3.73 -39.07
CA PRO A 205 -12.99 3.52 -39.64
C PRO A 205 -14.09 4.18 -38.80
N ARG A 206 -14.97 4.94 -39.46
CA ARG A 206 -16.14 5.59 -38.84
C ARG A 206 -17.01 4.63 -38.02
N ARG A 207 -17.08 3.35 -38.42
CA ARG A 207 -17.83 2.30 -37.71
C ARG A 207 -17.38 2.13 -36.24
N LEU A 208 -16.14 2.48 -35.90
CA LEU A 208 -15.66 2.39 -34.52
C LEU A 208 -16.24 3.48 -33.61
N LEU A 209 -16.70 4.61 -34.19
CA LEU A 209 -17.18 5.76 -33.43
C LEU A 209 -18.61 5.51 -32.92
N PRO A 210 -18.83 5.47 -31.59
CA PRO A 210 -20.14 5.20 -31.01
C PRO A 210 -21.09 6.40 -31.15
N ARG A 211 -22.38 6.19 -30.91
CA ARG A 211 -23.35 7.28 -30.91
C ARG A 211 -23.10 8.24 -29.74
N LEU A 212 -23.12 9.54 -30.03
CA LEU A 212 -23.02 10.57 -28.99
C LEU A 212 -24.32 10.68 -28.19
N ARG A 213 -24.19 10.77 -26.87
CA ARG A 213 -25.30 10.95 -25.91
C ARG A 213 -24.94 12.04 -24.90
N PRO A 214 -25.76 13.10 -24.76
CA PRO A 214 -25.52 14.13 -23.74
C PRO A 214 -25.57 13.57 -22.32
N ALA A 215 -24.78 14.15 -21.41
CA ALA A 215 -24.85 13.87 -19.99
C ALA A 215 -26.28 14.06 -19.44
N GLY A 216 -26.71 13.17 -18.54
CA GLY A 216 -28.05 13.17 -17.96
C GLY A 216 -29.14 12.55 -18.84
N THR A 217 -28.80 12.03 -20.02
CA THR A 217 -29.74 11.25 -20.85
C THR A 217 -29.96 9.86 -20.24
N HIS A 218 -31.21 9.37 -20.25
CA HIS A 218 -31.51 7.98 -19.92
C HIS A 218 -30.91 7.03 -20.98
N LEU A 219 -29.96 6.18 -20.57
CA LEU A 219 -29.27 5.24 -21.47
C LEU A 219 -30.01 3.90 -21.58
N GLY A 220 -30.43 3.37 -20.43
CA GLY A 220 -31.05 2.05 -20.31
C GLY A 220 -31.40 1.77 -18.86
N THR A 221 -31.58 0.51 -18.50
CA THR A 221 -31.85 0.10 -17.11
C THR A 221 -30.94 -1.03 -16.65
N VAL A 222 -30.59 -1.04 -15.37
CA VAL A 222 -29.75 -2.07 -14.74
C VAL A 222 -30.31 -3.46 -15.03
N THR A 223 -29.47 -4.30 -15.63
CA THR A 223 -29.80 -5.71 -15.95
C THR A 223 -29.93 -6.54 -14.68
N ARG A 224 -30.57 -7.72 -14.77
CA ARG A 224 -30.70 -8.62 -13.61
C ARG A 224 -29.33 -9.07 -13.06
N ALA A 225 -28.37 -9.37 -13.94
CA ALA A 225 -27.04 -9.78 -13.54
C ALA A 225 -26.28 -8.66 -12.81
N ALA A 226 -26.35 -7.44 -13.33
CA ALA A 226 -25.72 -6.28 -12.68
C ALA A 226 -26.41 -5.91 -11.37
N ALA A 227 -27.75 -6.01 -11.30
CA ALA A 227 -28.54 -5.79 -10.09
C ALA A 227 -28.10 -6.72 -8.96
N GLU A 228 -27.99 -8.02 -9.24
CA GLU A 228 -27.50 -9.01 -8.28
C GLU A 228 -26.11 -8.65 -7.80
N LEU A 229 -25.18 -8.32 -8.70
CA LEU A 229 -23.80 -8.02 -8.30
C LEU A 229 -23.66 -6.73 -7.49
N PHE A 230 -24.33 -5.64 -7.89
CA PHE A 230 -24.21 -4.31 -7.26
C PHE A 230 -25.13 -4.10 -6.05
N GLY A 231 -26.05 -5.04 -5.78
CA GLY A 231 -27.08 -4.85 -4.76
C GLY A 231 -28.13 -3.81 -5.16
N LEU A 232 -28.37 -3.64 -6.46
CA LEU A 232 -29.35 -2.72 -7.02
C LEU A 232 -30.64 -3.45 -7.41
N ARG A 233 -31.70 -2.70 -7.69
CA ARG A 233 -32.93 -3.25 -8.25
C ARG A 233 -32.77 -3.43 -9.77
N ALA A 234 -33.15 -4.59 -10.29
CA ALA A 234 -33.26 -4.77 -11.74
C ALA A 234 -34.30 -3.77 -12.29
N GLY A 235 -33.95 -3.07 -13.36
CA GLY A 235 -34.78 -1.99 -13.89
C GLY A 235 -34.50 -0.61 -13.30
N THR A 236 -33.53 -0.45 -12.39
CA THR A 236 -33.07 0.89 -11.99
C THR A 236 -32.51 1.64 -13.22
N PRO A 237 -32.96 2.87 -13.52
CA PRO A 237 -32.43 3.68 -14.62
C PRO A 237 -30.91 3.88 -14.57
N VAL A 238 -30.27 3.76 -15.73
CA VAL A 238 -28.85 4.09 -15.95
C VAL A 238 -28.79 5.36 -16.81
N ALA A 239 -28.11 6.38 -16.28
CA ALA A 239 -27.90 7.65 -16.98
C ALA A 239 -26.50 7.72 -17.61
N VAL A 240 -26.41 8.50 -18.69
CA VAL A 240 -25.13 8.87 -19.26
C VAL A 240 -24.44 9.89 -18.34
N GLY A 241 -23.30 9.52 -17.77
CA GLY A 241 -22.42 10.43 -17.05
C GLY A 241 -21.49 11.20 -18.00
N GLY A 242 -20.48 11.89 -17.45
CA GLY A 242 -19.48 12.61 -18.24
C GLY A 242 -18.05 12.30 -17.81
N ALA A 243 -17.09 13.01 -18.39
CA ALA A 243 -15.69 12.94 -18.01
C ALA A 243 -15.47 13.42 -16.57
N ASP A 244 -14.51 12.82 -15.87
CA ASP A 244 -14.25 13.06 -14.43
C ASP A 244 -14.15 14.55 -14.06
N THR A 245 -13.31 15.29 -14.78
CA THR A 245 -12.97 16.68 -14.47
C THR A 245 -14.17 17.60 -14.75
N GLN A 246 -14.92 17.33 -15.82
CA GLN A 246 -16.13 18.07 -16.16
C GLN A 246 -17.30 17.75 -15.23
N CYS A 247 -17.43 16.49 -14.80
CA CYS A 247 -18.34 16.12 -13.71
C CYS A 247 -17.92 16.80 -12.41
N ALA A 248 -16.63 16.93 -12.14
CA ALA A 248 -16.14 17.64 -10.96
C ALA A 248 -16.45 19.14 -10.99
N MET A 249 -16.34 19.79 -12.15
CA MET A 249 -16.79 21.18 -12.34
C MET A 249 -18.30 21.33 -12.09
N LEU A 250 -19.11 20.40 -12.62
CA LEU A 250 -20.55 20.36 -12.38
C LEU A 250 -20.86 20.20 -10.88
N GLY A 251 -20.24 19.23 -10.21
CA GLY A 251 -20.44 18.96 -8.78
C GLY A 251 -19.91 20.07 -7.87
N ALA A 252 -18.95 20.87 -8.35
CA ALA A 252 -18.47 22.07 -7.67
C ALA A 252 -19.36 23.30 -7.92
N GLY A 253 -20.33 23.23 -8.84
CA GLY A 253 -21.21 24.35 -9.19
C GLY A 253 -20.62 25.34 -10.19
N ALA A 254 -19.54 24.97 -10.89
CA ALA A 254 -18.91 25.78 -11.91
C ALA A 254 -19.55 25.52 -13.29
N VAL A 255 -20.71 26.15 -13.54
CA VAL A 255 -21.55 25.93 -14.75
C VAL A 255 -21.75 27.18 -15.60
N THR A 256 -21.32 28.34 -15.11
CA THR A 256 -21.50 29.66 -15.73
C THR A 256 -20.20 30.11 -16.41
N PRO A 257 -20.25 30.67 -17.64
CA PRO A 257 -19.07 31.23 -18.29
C PRO A 257 -18.32 32.22 -17.40
N GLY A 258 -16.99 32.13 -17.38
CA GLY A 258 -16.14 32.94 -16.51
C GLY A 258 -15.85 32.33 -15.13
N GLN A 259 -16.60 31.31 -14.70
CA GLN A 259 -16.24 30.55 -13.50
C GLN A 259 -15.00 29.69 -13.77
N VAL A 260 -14.15 29.56 -12.75
CA VAL A 260 -12.93 28.75 -12.81
C VAL A 260 -12.93 27.77 -11.65
N GLY A 261 -12.37 26.58 -11.87
CA GLY A 261 -12.10 25.64 -10.80
C GLY A 261 -10.82 24.84 -10.99
N ALA A 262 -10.28 24.34 -9.88
CA ALA A 262 -9.23 23.34 -9.85
C ALA A 262 -9.74 22.05 -9.21
N ILE A 263 -9.46 20.92 -9.84
CA ILE A 263 -9.86 19.60 -9.35
C ILE A 263 -8.62 18.89 -8.81
N GLY A 264 -8.42 18.98 -7.49
CA GLY A 264 -7.20 18.51 -6.83
C GLY A 264 -7.17 17.00 -6.58
N GLY A 265 -6.87 16.21 -7.63
CA GLY A 265 -6.66 14.76 -7.58
C GLY A 265 -5.17 14.38 -7.68
N THR A 266 -4.86 13.30 -8.41
CA THR A 266 -3.47 12.91 -8.74
C THR A 266 -2.74 14.03 -9.47
N THR A 267 -3.40 14.61 -10.48
CA THR A 267 -3.02 15.86 -11.13
C THR A 267 -4.06 16.93 -10.80
N VAL A 268 -3.75 18.19 -11.11
CA VAL A 268 -4.62 19.33 -10.79
C VAL A 268 -4.96 20.11 -12.06
N PRO A 269 -5.92 19.64 -12.87
CA PRO A 269 -6.47 20.45 -13.95
C PRO A 269 -7.13 21.70 -13.40
N VAL A 270 -6.87 22.84 -14.06
CA VAL A 270 -7.51 24.14 -13.83
C VAL A 270 -8.34 24.44 -15.06
N GLN A 271 -9.64 24.63 -14.90
CA GLN A 271 -10.58 24.79 -16.00
C GLN A 271 -11.37 26.10 -15.88
N LEU A 272 -11.42 26.85 -16.98
CA LEU A 272 -12.27 28.03 -17.16
C LEU A 272 -13.49 27.63 -18.00
N VAL A 273 -14.69 27.91 -17.50
CA VAL A 273 -15.94 27.66 -18.22
C VAL A 273 -16.16 28.74 -19.29
N LEU A 274 -16.54 28.31 -20.49
CA LEU A 274 -16.74 29.16 -21.67
C LEU A 274 -18.14 28.96 -22.28
N ASP A 275 -18.63 30.00 -22.94
CA ASP A 275 -19.86 30.02 -23.75
C ASP A 275 -19.63 29.65 -25.23
N ARG A 276 -18.37 29.61 -25.65
CA ARG A 276 -17.93 29.21 -26.99
C ARG A 276 -16.55 28.54 -26.91
N PRO A 277 -16.16 27.69 -27.88
CA PRO A 277 -14.83 27.13 -27.91
C PRO A 277 -13.78 28.24 -28.13
N VAL A 278 -12.67 28.18 -27.40
CA VAL A 278 -11.51 29.07 -27.55
C VAL A 278 -10.28 28.19 -27.69
N VAL A 279 -9.52 28.34 -28.77
CA VAL A 279 -8.32 27.57 -29.06
C VAL A 279 -7.10 28.46 -28.83
N ASP A 280 -6.10 27.98 -28.08
CA ASP A 280 -4.88 28.75 -27.79
C ASP A 280 -3.99 28.85 -29.05
N PRO A 281 -3.68 30.05 -29.56
CA PRO A 281 -2.82 30.19 -30.74
C PRO A 281 -1.41 29.64 -30.54
N ASP A 282 -0.94 29.54 -29.30
CA ASP A 282 0.38 28.96 -28.95
C ASP A 282 0.33 27.45 -28.71
N GLU A 283 -0.84 26.82 -28.85
CA GLU A 283 -1.07 25.39 -28.72
C GLU A 283 -0.66 24.80 -27.35
N ARG A 284 -0.76 25.60 -26.27
CA ARG A 284 -0.32 25.20 -24.92
C ARG A 284 -1.45 24.56 -24.11
N LEU A 285 -2.67 25.03 -24.30
CA LEU A 285 -3.84 24.65 -23.51
C LEU A 285 -4.69 23.60 -24.20
N TRP A 286 -5.64 23.02 -23.48
CA TRP A 286 -6.66 22.15 -24.07
C TRP A 286 -8.02 22.82 -24.09
N THR A 287 -8.76 22.62 -25.17
CA THR A 287 -10.17 22.99 -25.27
C THR A 287 -11.02 21.73 -25.26
N GLY A 288 -12.09 21.72 -24.50
CA GLY A 288 -13.01 20.59 -24.44
C GLY A 288 -14.46 21.01 -24.24
N CYS A 289 -15.37 20.04 -24.27
CA CYS A 289 -16.76 20.27 -23.90
C CYS A 289 -16.90 20.27 -22.37
N HIS A 290 -17.76 21.11 -21.84
CA HIS A 290 -18.36 20.85 -20.53
C HIS A 290 -19.45 19.78 -20.67
N VAL A 291 -19.87 19.14 -19.56
CA VAL A 291 -21.05 18.24 -19.55
C VAL A 291 -22.38 18.98 -19.83
N LEU A 292 -22.38 20.31 -19.78
CA LEU A 292 -23.52 21.12 -20.22
C LEU A 292 -23.50 21.21 -21.75
N ALA A 293 -24.66 21.03 -22.36
CA ALA A 293 -24.79 20.91 -23.82
C ALA A 293 -24.36 22.17 -24.60
N ASP A 294 -24.34 23.33 -23.95
CA ASP A 294 -24.06 24.65 -24.53
C ASP A 294 -22.80 25.32 -23.93
N ARG A 295 -21.91 24.54 -23.30
CA ARG A 295 -20.70 25.05 -22.62
C ARG A 295 -19.44 24.31 -23.02
N TRP A 296 -18.34 25.03 -22.98
CA TRP A 296 -16.98 24.52 -23.21
C TRP A 296 -16.11 24.79 -21.99
N VAL A 297 -14.94 24.15 -21.96
CA VAL A 297 -13.89 24.44 -20.99
C VAL A 297 -12.58 24.69 -21.71
N LEU A 298 -11.85 25.70 -21.23
CA LEU A 298 -10.43 25.86 -21.51
C LEU A 298 -9.67 25.32 -20.30
N GLU A 299 -8.72 24.43 -20.55
CA GLU A 299 -8.02 23.66 -19.53
C GLU A 299 -6.53 23.92 -19.59
N SER A 300 -5.97 24.16 -18.41
CA SER A 300 -4.54 24.10 -18.11
C SER A 300 -4.34 23.07 -16.99
N ASN A 301 -3.10 22.73 -16.67
CA ASN A 301 -2.81 21.73 -15.63
C ASN A 301 -1.66 22.19 -14.74
N ALA A 302 -1.90 22.18 -13.44
CA ALA A 302 -0.96 22.64 -12.43
C ALA A 302 0.05 21.56 -11.98
N GLY A 303 0.05 20.39 -12.62
CA GLY A 303 1.01 19.32 -12.41
C GLY A 303 0.47 18.14 -11.59
N ALA A 304 1.32 17.15 -11.36
CA ALA A 304 1.04 15.95 -10.57
C ALA A 304 1.14 16.20 -9.06
N MET A 305 0.44 17.23 -8.57
CA MET A 305 0.57 17.68 -7.18
C MET A 305 0.19 16.60 -6.17
N GLY A 306 -0.91 15.88 -6.40
CA GLY A 306 -1.39 14.88 -5.45
C GLY A 306 -0.43 13.71 -5.28
N GLU A 307 0.17 13.25 -6.39
CA GLU A 307 1.17 12.18 -6.38
C GLU A 307 2.46 12.63 -5.68
N ALA A 308 2.97 13.80 -6.03
CA ALA A 308 4.16 14.36 -5.41
C ALA A 308 3.96 14.63 -3.90
N LEU A 309 2.77 15.09 -3.51
CA LEU A 309 2.41 15.33 -2.11
C LEU A 309 2.33 14.03 -1.32
N ASP A 310 1.67 12.99 -1.85
CA ASP A 310 1.59 11.68 -1.17
C ASP A 310 2.98 11.06 -1.00
N TRP A 311 3.78 11.08 -2.07
CA TRP A 311 5.16 10.60 -2.03
C TRP A 311 6.00 11.34 -0.98
N PHE A 312 6.00 12.66 -1.00
CA PHE A 312 6.84 13.45 -0.10
C PHE A 312 6.34 13.41 1.35
N ALA A 313 5.02 13.38 1.56
CA ALA A 313 4.44 13.23 2.89
C ALA A 313 4.79 11.88 3.54
N ARG A 314 4.84 10.79 2.77
CA ARG A 314 5.27 9.47 3.26
C ARG A 314 6.75 9.42 3.64
N ILE A 315 7.58 10.22 2.99
CA ILE A 315 9.00 10.36 3.35
C ILE A 315 9.14 11.08 4.70
N LEU A 316 8.40 12.17 4.89
CA LEU A 316 8.49 12.98 6.12
C LEU A 316 7.74 12.36 7.30
N HIS A 317 6.68 11.60 7.04
CA HIS A 317 5.78 11.00 8.03
C HIS A 317 5.51 9.51 7.75
N PRO A 318 6.54 8.64 7.75
CA PRO A 318 6.39 7.23 7.37
C PRO A 318 5.46 6.45 8.31
N ASP A 319 5.37 6.87 9.58
CA ASP A 319 4.57 6.19 10.61
C ASP A 319 3.17 6.80 10.78
N ALA A 320 2.83 7.87 10.06
CA ALA A 320 1.52 8.51 10.19
C ALA A 320 0.43 7.68 9.49
N ALA A 321 -0.70 7.46 10.17
CA ALA A 321 -1.86 6.79 9.57
C ALA A 321 -2.42 7.54 8.33
N HIS A 322 -2.26 8.87 8.32
CA HIS A 322 -2.69 9.75 7.22
C HIS A 322 -1.58 10.76 6.88
N PRO A 323 -0.51 10.35 6.16
CA PRO A 323 0.68 11.19 5.95
C PRO A 323 0.36 12.54 5.30
N VAL A 324 -0.44 12.56 4.22
CA VAL A 324 -0.83 13.81 3.53
C VAL A 324 -1.61 14.76 4.43
N ALA A 325 -2.53 14.23 5.26
CA ALA A 325 -3.32 15.06 6.17
C ALA A 325 -2.44 15.65 7.29
N HIS A 326 -1.50 14.86 7.82
CA HIS A 326 -0.50 15.32 8.78
C HIS A 326 0.35 16.45 8.17
N PHE A 327 0.92 16.20 6.99
CA PHE A 327 1.74 17.16 6.24
C PHE A 327 1.01 18.49 6.02
N LEU A 328 -0.24 18.46 5.54
CA LEU A 328 -1.00 19.69 5.27
C LEU A 328 -1.38 20.43 6.56
N ALA A 329 -1.61 19.72 7.66
CA ALA A 329 -1.89 20.34 8.95
C ALA A 329 -0.65 21.02 9.54
N GLU A 330 0.50 20.35 9.49
CA GLU A 330 1.77 20.88 10.00
C GLU A 330 2.30 22.03 9.14
N ALA A 331 2.13 22.00 7.81
CA ALA A 331 2.36 23.13 6.91
C ALA A 331 1.57 24.40 7.33
N GLY A 332 0.42 24.23 7.97
CA GLY A 332 -0.40 25.33 8.48
C GLY A 332 0.22 26.07 9.67
N LEU A 333 1.24 25.49 10.33
CA LEU A 333 1.94 26.10 11.46
C LEU A 333 3.00 27.13 11.03
N SER A 334 3.45 27.07 9.77
CA SER A 334 4.40 28.02 9.20
C SER A 334 3.70 29.31 8.74
N GLU A 335 4.43 30.42 8.74
CA GLU A 335 4.04 31.67 8.13
C GLU A 335 4.02 31.60 6.58
N PRO A 336 3.28 32.52 5.91
CA PRO A 336 3.35 32.69 4.45
C PRO A 336 4.78 32.90 3.95
N GLY A 337 5.17 32.23 2.87
CA GLY A 337 6.53 32.33 2.32
C GLY A 337 7.54 31.39 2.98
N ALA A 338 7.11 30.56 3.95
CA ALA A 338 7.83 29.37 4.41
C ALA A 338 9.30 29.64 4.83
N ALA A 339 9.55 30.69 5.62
CA ALA A 339 10.89 31.13 6.00
C ALA A 339 11.86 31.30 4.81
N GLY A 340 11.35 31.65 3.63
CA GLY A 340 12.12 31.84 2.39
C GLY A 340 12.42 30.55 1.63
N ILE A 341 11.86 29.40 2.02
CA ILE A 341 11.96 28.15 1.28
C ILE A 341 10.98 28.19 0.10
N LEU A 342 11.49 27.91 -1.10
CA LEU A 342 10.69 27.85 -2.32
C LEU A 342 10.66 26.42 -2.86
N SER A 343 9.52 26.01 -3.43
CA SER A 343 9.34 24.69 -4.02
C SER A 343 8.66 24.75 -5.39
N THR A 344 9.18 23.97 -6.33
CA THR A 344 8.49 23.59 -7.58
C THR A 344 8.11 22.10 -7.61
N LEU A 345 8.23 21.40 -6.48
CA LEU A 345 7.95 19.96 -6.38
C LEU A 345 6.48 19.66 -6.70
N GLY A 346 6.24 18.81 -7.71
CA GLY A 346 4.89 18.43 -8.14
C GLY A 346 4.12 19.52 -8.88
N THR A 347 4.75 20.68 -9.11
CA THR A 347 4.14 21.82 -9.78
C THR A 347 4.34 21.77 -11.29
N GLY A 348 3.43 22.36 -12.05
CA GLY A 348 3.51 22.47 -13.50
C GLY A 348 2.75 23.68 -14.01
N VAL A 349 3.19 24.20 -15.14
CA VAL A 349 2.41 25.14 -15.95
C VAL A 349 2.31 24.54 -17.33
N MET A 350 1.08 24.21 -17.73
CA MET A 350 0.85 23.36 -18.89
C MET A 350 1.38 23.98 -20.18
N ASN A 351 1.95 23.10 -21.01
CA ASN A 351 2.24 23.35 -22.41
C ASN A 351 2.08 22.05 -23.18
N ALA A 352 0.90 21.83 -23.77
CA ALA A 352 0.53 20.61 -24.47
C ALA A 352 1.48 20.29 -25.65
N ARG A 353 1.96 21.32 -26.36
CA ARG A 353 2.93 21.16 -27.45
C ARG A 353 4.34 20.78 -26.95
N LYS A 354 4.75 21.24 -25.77
CA LYS A 354 6.08 21.00 -25.18
C LYS A 354 5.96 20.23 -23.87
N LEU A 355 5.60 18.96 -23.97
CA LEU A 355 5.55 18.05 -22.83
C LEU A 355 6.95 17.93 -22.19
N ARG A 356 7.01 18.15 -20.88
CA ARG A 356 8.21 17.97 -20.06
C ARG A 356 7.99 16.83 -19.07
N LEU A 357 9.06 16.15 -18.68
CA LEU A 357 8.98 15.24 -17.55
C LEU A 357 8.70 16.03 -16.27
N PRO A 358 7.88 15.48 -15.35
CA PRO A 358 7.59 16.12 -14.08
C PRO A 358 8.85 16.08 -13.20
N THR A 359 9.60 17.17 -13.21
CA THR A 359 10.74 17.41 -12.32
C THR A 359 10.44 18.63 -11.46
N GLY A 360 11.07 18.72 -10.29
CA GLY A 360 10.83 19.83 -9.38
C GLY A 360 11.97 19.99 -8.38
N THR A 361 12.03 21.15 -7.75
CA THR A 361 13.13 21.54 -6.86
C THR A 361 12.59 22.06 -5.54
N ILE A 362 13.41 21.98 -4.49
CA ILE A 362 13.19 22.66 -3.23
C ILE A 362 14.47 23.43 -2.91
N THR A 363 14.36 24.74 -2.67
CA THR A 363 15.49 25.59 -2.31
C THR A 363 15.60 25.70 -0.79
N LEU A 364 16.70 25.21 -0.24
CA LEU A 364 16.97 25.22 1.21
C LEU A 364 18.15 26.16 1.53
N SER A 365 18.00 26.94 2.60
CA SER A 365 19.12 27.69 3.20
C SER A 365 19.49 27.07 4.55
N HIS A 366 20.77 26.79 4.77
CA HIS A 366 21.26 26.35 6.08
C HIS A 366 21.12 27.46 7.15
N LEU A 367 20.96 28.72 6.73
CA LEU A 367 20.76 29.85 7.63
C LEU A 367 19.33 29.90 8.19
N SER A 368 18.32 29.52 7.41
CA SER A 368 16.93 29.47 7.88
C SER A 368 16.60 28.21 8.68
N THR A 369 17.51 27.23 8.74
CA THR A 369 17.31 25.97 9.49
C THR A 369 18.17 25.87 10.75
N ALA A 370 19.11 26.81 10.96
CA ALA A 370 19.96 26.82 12.14
C ALA A 370 19.14 27.15 13.40
N HIS A 371 18.97 26.16 14.29
CA HIS A 371 18.24 26.25 15.56
C HIS A 371 16.72 26.47 15.49
N ASP A 372 16.11 26.39 14.32
CA ASP A 372 14.65 26.52 14.18
C ASP A 372 13.93 25.21 14.60
N PRO A 373 13.07 25.23 15.64
CA PRO A 373 12.29 24.07 16.04
C PRO A 373 11.19 23.69 15.04
N HIS A 374 10.81 24.59 14.13
CA HIS A 374 9.71 24.47 13.17
C HIS A 374 10.17 24.18 11.73
N ARG A 375 11.46 23.88 11.52
CA ARG A 375 12.08 23.58 10.20
C ARG A 375 11.28 22.63 9.30
N ARG A 376 10.61 21.63 9.86
CA ARG A 376 9.76 20.68 9.10
C ARG A 376 8.51 21.38 8.55
N SER A 377 7.79 22.13 9.39
CA SER A 377 6.60 22.88 8.97
C SER A 377 6.88 23.91 7.87
N HIS A 378 8.05 24.58 7.88
CA HIS A 378 8.45 25.50 6.82
C HIS A 378 8.69 24.76 5.49
N LEU A 379 9.39 23.62 5.53
CA LEU A 379 9.61 22.79 4.34
C LEU A 379 8.28 22.34 3.71
N GLU A 380 7.34 21.88 4.54
CA GLU A 380 6.03 21.44 4.08
C GLU A 380 5.20 22.60 3.53
N ARG A 381 5.25 23.76 4.19
CA ARG A 381 4.58 24.98 3.73
C ARG A 381 5.11 25.46 2.38
N ALA A 382 6.40 25.35 2.11
CA ALA A 382 6.97 25.72 0.82
C ALA A 382 6.39 24.91 -0.34
N VAL A 383 6.17 23.60 -0.13
CA VAL A 383 5.52 22.72 -1.12
C VAL A 383 4.07 23.15 -1.33
N VAL A 384 3.33 23.43 -0.26
CA VAL A 384 1.94 23.89 -0.30
C VAL A 384 1.80 25.24 -1.01
N ASP A 385 2.64 26.21 -0.67
CA ASP A 385 2.69 27.53 -1.29
C ASP A 385 3.04 27.39 -2.79
N GLY A 386 4.04 26.57 -3.14
CA GLY A 386 4.43 26.25 -4.52
C GLY A 386 3.28 25.67 -5.36
N MET A 387 2.51 24.76 -4.78
CA MET A 387 1.31 24.20 -5.41
C MET A 387 0.25 25.28 -5.67
N ALA A 388 -0.02 26.16 -4.70
CA ALA A 388 -0.96 27.27 -4.89
C ALA A 388 -0.48 28.27 -5.95
N TYR A 389 0.82 28.58 -6.00
CA TYR A 389 1.41 29.41 -7.05
C TYR A 389 1.24 28.81 -8.45
N ALA A 390 1.39 27.49 -8.58
CA ALA A 390 1.14 26.83 -9.85
C ALA A 390 -0.33 26.91 -10.28
N VAL A 391 -1.29 26.77 -9.36
CA VAL A 391 -2.71 27.02 -9.69
C VAL A 391 -2.92 28.46 -10.18
N ARG A 392 -2.33 29.46 -9.50
CA ARG A 392 -2.38 30.86 -9.93
C ARG A 392 -1.80 31.06 -11.33
N ALA A 393 -0.62 30.51 -11.61
CA ALA A 393 0.03 30.65 -12.91
C ALA A 393 -0.78 30.04 -14.07
N ASN A 394 -1.47 28.92 -13.80
CA ASN A 394 -2.36 28.31 -14.78
C ASN A 394 -3.66 29.10 -14.96
N LEU A 395 -4.21 29.68 -13.88
CA LEU A 395 -5.35 30.61 -13.98
C LEU A 395 -5.00 31.85 -14.82
N GLU A 396 -3.83 32.45 -14.59
CA GLU A 396 -3.35 33.60 -15.37
C GLU A 396 -3.23 33.22 -16.86
N GLN A 397 -2.64 32.06 -17.18
CA GLN A 397 -2.54 31.58 -18.57
C GLN A 397 -3.91 31.39 -19.25
N LEU A 398 -4.89 30.80 -18.54
CA LEU A 398 -6.25 30.61 -19.06
C LEU A 398 -6.93 31.94 -19.40
N ARG A 399 -6.78 32.94 -18.53
CA ARG A 399 -7.39 34.27 -18.71
C ARG A 399 -6.79 35.03 -19.86
N ASP A 400 -5.47 34.94 -20.02
CA ASP A 400 -4.75 35.56 -21.13
C ASP A 400 -5.26 35.02 -22.48
N VAL A 401 -5.41 33.69 -22.60
CA VAL A 401 -5.91 33.06 -23.83
C VAL A 401 -7.39 33.31 -24.07
N ALA A 402 -8.21 33.28 -23.02
CA ALA A 402 -9.64 33.59 -23.13
C ALA A 402 -9.93 35.08 -23.35
N ALA A 403 -8.90 35.95 -23.29
CA ALA A 403 -9.01 37.40 -23.34
C ALA A 403 -9.94 37.97 -22.25
N THR A 404 -9.93 37.39 -21.05
CA THR A 404 -10.77 37.80 -19.91
C THR A 404 -9.95 38.58 -18.87
N GLN A 405 -10.07 39.92 -18.92
CA GLN A 405 -9.27 40.80 -18.06
C GLN A 405 -9.77 40.90 -16.61
N SER A 406 -11.03 40.57 -16.33
CA SER A 406 -11.58 40.61 -14.97
C SER A 406 -11.18 39.36 -14.16
N SER A 407 -10.81 39.56 -12.90
CA SER A 407 -10.62 38.42 -11.98
C SER A 407 -11.94 37.69 -11.76
N PRO A 408 -11.91 36.35 -11.63
CA PRO A 408 -13.12 35.60 -11.35
C PRO A 408 -13.70 36.06 -10.00
N ALA A 409 -15.02 36.14 -9.92
CA ALA A 409 -15.69 36.52 -8.67
C ALA A 409 -15.42 35.49 -7.55
N THR A 410 -15.36 34.21 -7.92
CA THR A 410 -15.04 33.08 -7.03
C THR A 410 -14.24 32.02 -7.79
N PHE A 411 -13.48 31.21 -7.05
CA PHE A 411 -12.72 30.08 -7.58
C PHE A 411 -13.20 28.78 -6.94
N SER A 412 -13.54 27.76 -7.74
CA SER A 412 -14.02 26.48 -7.22
C SER A 412 -12.87 25.51 -6.93
N LEU A 413 -12.89 24.84 -5.79
CA LEU A 413 -11.91 23.81 -5.43
C LEU A 413 -12.62 22.48 -5.16
N GLY A 414 -12.30 21.47 -5.96
CA GLY A 414 -12.79 20.09 -5.83
C GLY A 414 -11.66 19.07 -5.62
N GLY A 415 -12.02 17.79 -5.49
CA GLY A 415 -11.07 16.68 -5.35
C GLY A 415 -10.49 16.50 -3.94
N GLY A 416 -9.53 15.57 -3.80
CA GLY A 416 -8.94 15.17 -2.53
C GLY A 416 -8.27 16.32 -1.76
N MET A 417 -7.62 17.26 -2.46
CA MET A 417 -6.97 18.42 -1.85
C MET A 417 -7.95 19.39 -1.18
N SER A 418 -9.22 19.41 -1.62
CA SER A 418 -10.27 20.27 -1.04
C SER A 418 -10.61 19.93 0.43
N ARG A 419 -10.21 18.73 0.89
CA ARG A 419 -10.36 18.27 2.28
C ARG A 419 -9.52 19.10 3.25
N SER A 420 -8.42 19.69 2.79
CA SER A 420 -7.55 20.51 3.63
C SER A 420 -8.05 21.95 3.72
N ALA A 421 -8.42 22.38 4.93
CA ALA A 421 -8.72 23.78 5.19
C ALA A 421 -7.48 24.67 5.00
N VAL A 422 -6.29 24.18 5.33
CA VAL A 422 -5.02 24.90 5.14
C VAL A 422 -4.77 25.17 3.66
N PHE A 423 -4.87 24.15 2.80
CA PHE A 423 -4.66 24.32 1.36
C PHE A 423 -5.69 25.27 0.76
N ALA A 424 -6.97 25.14 1.12
CA ALA A 424 -8.02 26.06 0.64
C ALA A 424 -7.76 27.52 1.06
N GLN A 425 -7.27 27.75 2.28
CA GLN A 425 -6.90 29.10 2.74
C GLN A 425 -5.67 29.65 2.01
N VAL A 426 -4.60 28.87 1.89
CA VAL A 426 -3.39 29.27 1.15
C VAL A 426 -3.76 29.59 -0.29
N LEU A 427 -4.56 28.75 -0.94
CA LEU A 427 -5.02 29.00 -2.31
C LEU A 427 -5.83 30.29 -2.41
N SER A 428 -6.77 30.53 -1.48
CA SER A 428 -7.54 31.78 -1.48
C SER A 428 -6.64 33.01 -1.29
N ASP A 429 -5.70 32.95 -0.35
CA ASP A 429 -4.75 34.02 -0.09
C ASP A 429 -3.86 34.28 -1.33
N VAL A 430 -3.33 33.23 -1.97
CA VAL A 430 -2.48 33.33 -3.17
C VAL A 430 -3.23 33.85 -4.39
N LEU A 431 -4.49 33.44 -4.58
CA LEU A 431 -5.32 33.92 -5.71
C LEU A 431 -5.92 35.31 -5.46
N GLY A 432 -6.02 35.74 -4.20
CA GLY A 432 -6.65 37.00 -3.81
C GLY A 432 -8.18 37.03 -4.03
N VAL A 433 -8.82 35.86 -4.21
CA VAL A 433 -10.28 35.74 -4.43
C VAL A 433 -10.88 34.69 -3.49
N PRO A 434 -12.20 34.75 -3.22
CA PRO A 434 -12.89 33.70 -2.49
C PRO A 434 -12.74 32.33 -3.17
N VAL A 435 -12.39 31.30 -2.39
CA VAL A 435 -12.36 29.91 -2.84
C VAL A 435 -13.60 29.19 -2.31
N GLU A 436 -14.44 28.70 -3.23
CA GLU A 436 -15.60 27.86 -2.94
C GLU A 436 -15.17 26.40 -2.93
N VAL A 437 -15.25 25.75 -1.76
CA VAL A 437 -15.04 24.31 -1.61
C VAL A 437 -16.40 23.65 -1.66
N GLY A 438 -16.58 22.73 -2.62
CA GLY A 438 -17.85 22.06 -2.89
C GLY A 438 -18.45 21.33 -1.67
N ALA A 439 -19.74 20.99 -1.77
CA ALA A 439 -20.51 20.31 -0.71
C ALA A 439 -19.88 19.00 -0.24
N THR A 440 -19.14 18.35 -1.13
CA THR A 440 -18.41 17.12 -0.87
C THR A 440 -17.05 17.16 -1.58
N PRO A 441 -15.98 16.60 -0.98
CA PRO A 441 -14.71 16.42 -1.66
C PRO A 441 -14.80 15.54 -2.91
N GLU A 442 -15.82 14.67 -2.99
CA GLU A 442 -16.11 13.78 -4.11
C GLU A 442 -16.92 14.51 -5.21
N SER A 443 -16.45 15.69 -5.63
CA SER A 443 -17.15 16.53 -6.62
C SER A 443 -17.36 15.83 -7.96
N THR A 444 -16.43 14.97 -8.38
CA THR A 444 -16.54 14.13 -9.57
C THR A 444 -17.76 13.21 -9.52
N ALA A 445 -17.85 12.39 -8.46
CA ALA A 445 -18.97 11.48 -8.26
C ALA A 445 -20.29 12.25 -8.06
N LEU A 446 -20.27 13.41 -7.40
CA LEU A 446 -21.45 14.27 -7.29
C LEU A 446 -21.95 14.70 -8.67
N GLY A 447 -21.07 15.17 -9.56
CA GLY A 447 -21.44 15.50 -10.94
C GLY A 447 -22.12 14.36 -11.68
N ALA A 448 -21.61 13.13 -11.55
CA ALA A 448 -22.25 11.95 -12.12
C ALA A 448 -23.63 11.66 -11.47
N ALA A 449 -23.76 11.79 -10.15
CA ALA A 449 -25.06 11.62 -9.48
C ALA A 449 -26.09 12.67 -9.95
N LEU A 450 -25.67 13.89 -10.24
CA LEU A 450 -26.54 14.91 -10.84
C LEU A 450 -27.02 14.51 -12.23
N CYS A 451 -26.16 13.91 -13.06
CA CYS A 451 -26.59 13.31 -14.33
C CYS A 451 -27.64 12.22 -14.11
N ALA A 452 -27.46 11.36 -13.10
CA ALA A 452 -28.46 10.34 -12.74
C ALA A 452 -29.80 10.99 -12.37
N GLY A 453 -29.78 12.09 -11.61
CA GLY A 453 -30.99 12.82 -11.21
C GLY A 453 -31.75 13.44 -12.38
N VAL A 454 -31.06 14.04 -13.35
CA VAL A 454 -31.69 14.59 -14.56
C VAL A 454 -32.38 13.50 -15.37
N ALA A 455 -31.75 12.33 -15.52
CA ALA A 455 -32.31 11.23 -16.31
C ALA A 455 -33.65 10.69 -15.80
N VAL A 456 -33.96 10.89 -14.52
CA VAL A 456 -35.22 10.47 -13.87
C VAL A 456 -36.10 11.65 -13.43
N GLY A 457 -35.78 12.87 -13.86
CA GLY A 457 -36.58 14.06 -13.58
C GLY A 457 -36.54 14.55 -12.12
N VAL A 458 -35.52 14.16 -11.35
CA VAL A 458 -35.25 14.75 -10.02
C VAL A 458 -34.81 16.21 -10.15
N PHE A 459 -34.09 16.53 -11.23
CA PHE A 459 -33.73 17.88 -11.64
C PHE A 459 -34.22 18.11 -13.07
N ALA A 460 -34.65 19.33 -13.41
CA ALA A 460 -35.07 19.67 -14.77
C ALA A 460 -33.88 19.69 -15.73
N ASP A 461 -32.72 20.16 -15.27
CA ASP A 461 -31.46 20.15 -16.00
C ASP A 461 -30.24 20.06 -15.06
N LEU A 462 -29.05 19.96 -15.65
CA LEU A 462 -27.79 19.84 -14.89
C LEU A 462 -27.46 21.12 -14.09
N ALA A 463 -27.84 22.30 -14.60
CA ALA A 463 -27.54 23.57 -13.92
C ALA A 463 -28.37 23.71 -12.64
N GLU A 464 -29.64 23.31 -12.67
CA GLU A 464 -30.50 23.23 -11.49
C GLU A 464 -29.91 22.26 -10.44
N GLY A 465 -29.51 21.06 -10.89
CA GLY A 465 -28.88 20.06 -10.02
C GLY A 465 -27.62 20.60 -9.33
N ALA A 466 -26.75 21.29 -10.07
CA ALA A 466 -25.55 21.90 -9.52
C ALA A 466 -25.87 23.00 -8.49
N GLN A 467 -26.84 23.87 -8.79
CA GLN A 467 -27.25 24.96 -7.89
C GLN A 467 -27.85 24.44 -6.58
N ARG A 468 -28.56 23.30 -6.60
CA ARG A 468 -29.15 22.66 -5.41
C ARG A 468 -28.12 22.31 -4.34
N PHE A 469 -26.95 21.86 -4.74
CA PHE A 469 -25.87 21.45 -3.83
C PHE A 469 -24.83 22.54 -3.61
N ARG A 470 -24.75 23.54 -4.50
CA ARG A 470 -23.88 24.71 -4.30
C ARG A 470 -24.17 25.45 -2.99
N GLY A 471 -25.42 25.46 -2.52
CA GLY A 471 -25.79 26.05 -1.23
C GLY A 471 -25.16 25.38 0.00
N GLN A 472 -24.57 24.19 -0.15
CA GLN A 472 -23.83 23.49 0.90
C GLN A 472 -22.31 23.68 0.79
N ALA A 473 -21.83 24.40 -0.24
CA ALA A 473 -20.42 24.74 -0.38
C ALA A 473 -19.99 25.69 0.74
N ARG A 474 -18.72 25.59 1.15
CA ARG A 474 -18.10 26.55 2.08
C ARG A 474 -17.22 27.52 1.30
N ALA A 475 -17.32 28.80 1.61
CA ALA A 475 -16.44 29.82 1.06
C ALA A 475 -15.27 30.08 2.02
N VAL A 476 -14.07 30.13 1.48
CA VAL A 476 -12.86 30.59 2.17
C VAL A 476 -12.50 31.95 1.59
N LEU A 477 -12.35 32.95 2.46
CA LEU A 477 -12.04 34.32 2.04
C LEU A 477 -10.54 34.58 2.19
N PRO A 478 -9.95 35.37 1.28
CA PRO A 478 -8.54 35.70 1.37
C PRO A 478 -8.26 36.63 2.55
N ASP A 479 -7.18 36.37 3.28
CA ASP A 479 -6.61 37.33 4.21
C ASP A 479 -5.86 38.41 3.41
N LYS A 480 -6.27 39.67 3.58
CA LYS A 480 -5.74 40.80 2.81
C LYS A 480 -4.24 41.05 3.04
N GLN A 481 -3.72 40.77 4.24
CA GLN A 481 -2.29 40.95 4.52
C GLN A 481 -1.48 39.82 3.89
N ARG A 482 -1.95 38.58 4.03
CA ARG A 482 -1.28 37.42 3.42
C ARG A 482 -1.30 37.47 1.91
N ALA A 483 -2.43 37.85 1.31
CA ALA A 483 -2.54 37.99 -0.14
C ALA A 483 -1.50 38.96 -0.72
N ARG A 484 -1.28 40.11 -0.06
CA ARG A 484 -0.24 41.07 -0.46
C ARG A 484 1.18 40.49 -0.34
N ALA A 485 1.46 39.72 0.70
CA ALA A 485 2.76 39.05 0.84
C ALA A 485 2.96 37.98 -0.24
N TYR A 486 1.91 37.20 -0.52
CA TYR A 486 1.92 36.17 -1.55
C TYR A 486 2.12 36.73 -2.96
N ASP A 487 1.67 37.96 -3.27
CA ASP A 487 1.97 38.61 -4.54
C ASP A 487 3.49 38.78 -4.76
N GLU A 488 4.24 39.14 -3.71
CA GLU A 488 5.70 39.27 -3.79
C GLU A 488 6.38 37.90 -3.93
N PHE A 489 5.99 36.94 -3.09
CA PHE A 489 6.56 35.59 -3.13
C PHE A 489 6.26 34.85 -4.44
N TYR A 490 5.08 35.06 -5.01
CA TYR A 490 4.70 34.52 -6.31
C TYR A 490 5.64 35.03 -7.42
N GLY A 491 5.99 36.31 -7.40
CA GLY A 491 6.96 36.87 -8.34
C GLY A 491 8.34 36.20 -8.23
N GLY A 492 8.83 35.97 -7.01
CA GLY A 492 10.07 35.23 -6.76
C GLY A 492 9.99 33.77 -7.24
N TRP A 493 8.86 33.10 -6.98
CA TRP A 493 8.62 31.72 -7.44
C TRP A 493 8.60 31.60 -8.97
N GLN A 494 7.96 32.56 -9.68
CA GLN A 494 7.96 32.60 -11.14
C GLN A 494 9.39 32.75 -11.70
N GLN A 495 10.22 33.60 -11.08
CA GLN A 495 11.63 33.76 -11.48
C GLN A 495 12.42 32.47 -11.26
N LEU A 496 12.27 31.83 -10.09
CA LEU A 496 12.92 30.54 -9.80
C LEU A 496 12.54 29.47 -10.82
N ARG A 497 11.24 29.31 -11.09
CA ARG A 497 10.73 28.36 -12.09
C ARG A 497 11.32 28.63 -13.48
N ALA A 498 11.35 29.89 -13.90
CA ALA A 498 11.90 30.27 -15.20
C ALA A 498 13.40 29.97 -15.28
N ALA A 499 14.17 30.28 -14.24
CA ALA A 499 15.61 30.00 -14.18
C ALA A 499 15.93 28.49 -14.11
N GLY A 500 15.06 27.69 -13.49
CA GLY A 500 15.22 26.24 -13.35
C GLY A 500 14.93 25.43 -14.62
N ALA A 501 14.31 26.02 -15.65
CA ALA A 501 13.83 25.32 -16.84
C ALA A 501 14.92 24.55 -17.61
N ASP A 502 16.15 25.08 -17.68
CA ASP A 502 17.27 24.43 -18.35
C ASP A 502 17.83 23.27 -17.50
N ALA A 503 17.91 23.48 -16.18
CA ALA A 503 18.34 22.45 -15.24
C ALA A 503 17.36 21.26 -15.20
N GLU A 504 16.06 21.52 -15.22
CA GLU A 504 15.00 20.49 -15.33
C GLU A 504 15.10 19.71 -16.64
N THR A 505 15.42 20.39 -17.73
CA THR A 505 15.63 19.77 -19.05
C THR A 505 16.83 18.82 -19.03
N LEU A 506 17.95 19.26 -18.46
CA LEU A 506 19.15 18.43 -18.28
C LEU A 506 18.86 17.23 -17.37
N ALA A 507 18.19 17.45 -16.23
CA ALA A 507 17.80 16.39 -15.32
C ALA A 507 16.93 15.33 -16.02
N SER A 508 15.95 15.78 -16.82
CA SER A 508 15.07 14.92 -17.62
C SER A 508 15.87 14.02 -18.57
N GLN A 509 16.87 14.56 -19.26
CA GLN A 509 17.72 13.79 -20.18
C GLN A 509 18.58 12.73 -19.47
N LEU A 510 19.01 13.00 -18.23
CA LEU A 510 19.80 12.07 -17.42
C LEU A 510 18.93 10.97 -16.79
N ILE A 511 17.71 11.30 -16.39
CA ILE A 511 16.79 10.38 -15.69
C ILE A 511 16.09 9.43 -16.67
N LEU A 512 15.67 9.93 -17.85
CA LEU A 512 14.80 9.19 -18.76
C LEU A 512 15.34 7.80 -19.17
N PRO A 513 16.62 7.63 -19.57
CA PRO A 513 17.14 6.31 -19.92
C PRO A 513 17.08 5.31 -18.77
N SER A 514 17.42 5.75 -17.55
CA SER A 514 17.39 4.91 -16.34
C SER A 514 15.96 4.55 -15.95
N ALA A 515 15.04 5.52 -16.04
CA ALA A 515 13.63 5.30 -15.75
C ALA A 515 13.01 4.29 -16.74
N LEU A 516 13.24 4.45 -18.04
CA LEU A 516 12.74 3.51 -19.06
C LEU A 516 13.30 2.10 -18.86
N LYS A 517 14.58 1.97 -18.52
CA LYS A 517 15.19 0.66 -18.19
C LYS A 517 14.53 0.00 -16.98
N ALA A 518 14.27 0.76 -15.92
CA ALA A 518 13.59 0.26 -14.72
C ALA A 518 12.13 -0.17 -15.03
N MET A 519 11.39 0.64 -15.79
CA MET A 519 10.03 0.34 -16.22
C MET A 519 9.96 -0.92 -17.08
N SER A 520 10.89 -1.08 -18.03
CA SER A 520 10.99 -2.29 -18.87
C SER A 520 11.26 -3.55 -18.04
N ALA A 521 12.16 -3.48 -17.05
CA ALA A 521 12.43 -4.60 -16.15
C ALA A 521 11.22 -4.98 -15.28
N SER A 522 10.40 -3.99 -14.88
CA SER A 522 9.16 -4.23 -14.14
C SER A 522 8.04 -4.81 -15.02
N ALA A 523 7.93 -4.40 -16.29
CA ALA A 523 6.89 -4.86 -17.20
C ALA A 523 7.13 -6.27 -17.75
N ALA A 524 8.39 -6.71 -17.83
CA ALA A 524 8.72 -8.11 -18.15
C ALA A 524 8.19 -9.12 -17.10
N ARG A 525 7.68 -8.65 -15.96
CA ARG A 525 7.25 -9.46 -14.82
C ARG A 525 5.73 -9.55 -14.64
N SER A 526 4.89 -8.93 -15.48
CA SER A 526 3.43 -8.83 -15.21
C SER A 526 2.54 -9.81 -15.99
N ARG A 527 2.32 -10.98 -15.36
CA ARG A 527 1.13 -11.87 -15.20
C ARG A 527 1.57 -13.34 -15.30
N PRO A 528 1.21 -14.20 -14.33
CA PRO A 528 1.33 -15.65 -14.52
C PRO A 528 0.25 -16.10 -15.49
N ALA A 529 0.62 -16.77 -16.58
CA ALA A 529 -0.34 -17.55 -17.38
C ALA A 529 -0.82 -18.81 -16.64
N LEU A 530 -0.18 -19.16 -15.51
CA LEU A 530 -0.41 -20.39 -14.74
C LEU A 530 -1.19 -20.09 -13.45
N ARG A 531 -2.31 -20.80 -13.24
CA ARG A 531 -3.02 -20.88 -11.96
C ARG A 531 -2.77 -22.25 -11.32
N PRO A 532 -1.86 -22.37 -10.33
CA PRO A 532 -1.51 -23.67 -9.78
C PRO A 532 -2.62 -24.26 -8.92
N ARG A 533 -2.65 -25.59 -8.79
CA ARG A 533 -3.45 -26.28 -7.75
C ARG A 533 -2.73 -26.22 -6.41
N ILE A 534 -3.40 -25.68 -5.40
CA ILE A 534 -2.84 -25.39 -4.08
C ILE A 534 -3.63 -26.18 -3.03
N LEU A 535 -2.94 -26.96 -2.19
CA LEU A 535 -3.54 -27.53 -0.98
C LEU A 535 -3.00 -26.81 0.26
N VAL A 536 -3.92 -26.33 1.09
CA VAL A 536 -3.62 -25.62 2.34
C VAL A 536 -4.12 -26.45 3.52
N THR A 537 -3.19 -27.03 4.27
CA THR A 537 -3.48 -27.75 5.54
C THR A 537 -3.02 -26.95 6.76
N ALA A 538 -2.15 -25.95 6.57
CA ALA A 538 -1.85 -24.96 7.60
C ALA A 538 -3.11 -24.20 8.02
N ASP A 539 -3.16 -23.76 9.28
CA ASP A 539 -4.21 -22.87 9.72
C ASP A 539 -4.14 -21.53 8.97
N MET A 540 -5.27 -21.03 8.48
CA MET A 540 -5.33 -19.87 7.60
C MET A 540 -6.61 -19.08 7.83
N ASP A 541 -6.50 -17.74 7.79
CA ASP A 541 -7.64 -16.83 7.84
C ASP A 541 -8.29 -16.64 6.46
N ASP A 542 -9.48 -16.02 6.45
CA ASP A 542 -10.25 -15.81 5.22
C ASP A 542 -9.50 -14.93 4.20
N ASP A 543 -8.78 -13.91 4.67
CA ASP A 543 -7.99 -13.02 3.82
C ASP A 543 -6.79 -13.75 3.18
N GLY A 544 -6.07 -14.57 3.95
CA GLY A 544 -5.00 -15.42 3.44
C GLY A 544 -5.51 -16.42 2.40
N LEU A 545 -6.66 -17.04 2.64
CA LEU A 545 -7.31 -17.94 1.69
C LEU A 545 -7.76 -17.21 0.42
N ALA A 546 -8.36 -16.01 0.55
CA ALA A 546 -8.75 -15.19 -0.59
C ALA A 546 -7.54 -14.80 -1.45
N ALA A 547 -6.43 -14.41 -0.81
CA ALA A 547 -5.17 -14.11 -1.50
C ALA A 547 -4.64 -15.33 -2.26
N LEU A 548 -4.63 -16.52 -1.66
CA LEU A 548 -4.19 -17.75 -2.32
C LEU A 548 -5.12 -18.16 -3.47
N ARG A 549 -6.44 -18.00 -3.33
CA ARG A 549 -7.43 -18.25 -4.40
C ARG A 549 -7.29 -17.27 -5.57
N ALA A 550 -6.84 -16.05 -5.32
CA ALA A 550 -6.50 -15.11 -6.39
C ALA A 550 -5.26 -15.57 -7.18
N LEU A 551 -4.35 -16.33 -6.55
CA LEU A 551 -3.14 -16.85 -7.18
C LEU A 551 -3.35 -18.18 -7.92
N GLY A 552 -4.22 -19.06 -7.43
CA GLY A 552 -4.44 -20.41 -7.96
C GLY A 552 -5.77 -21.04 -7.55
N ASP A 553 -5.95 -22.32 -7.88
CA ASP A 553 -7.07 -23.12 -7.39
C ASP A 553 -6.73 -23.69 -6.01
N ALA A 554 -7.19 -23.02 -4.96
CA ALA A 554 -6.80 -23.30 -3.58
C ALA A 554 -7.88 -24.06 -2.80
N GLU A 555 -7.56 -25.29 -2.40
CA GLU A 555 -8.32 -26.13 -1.50
C GLU A 555 -7.83 -25.96 -0.06
N TYR A 556 -8.77 -25.81 0.89
CA TYR A 556 -8.48 -25.62 2.31
C TYR A 556 -8.95 -26.81 3.14
N ALA A 557 -8.02 -27.46 3.83
CA ALA A 557 -8.25 -28.64 4.65
C ALA A 557 -7.37 -28.58 5.93
N SER A 558 -7.61 -27.57 6.77
CA SER A 558 -6.78 -27.32 7.96
C SER A 558 -6.72 -28.53 8.92
N PHE A 559 -5.50 -28.83 9.40
CA PHE A 559 -5.26 -29.87 10.39
C PHE A 559 -6.00 -29.60 11.72
N ARG A 560 -6.31 -28.34 12.05
CA ARG A 560 -7.07 -27.97 13.26
C ARG A 560 -8.54 -28.37 13.17
N THR A 561 -9.11 -28.32 11.96
CA THR A 561 -10.50 -28.74 11.70
C THR A 561 -10.58 -30.24 11.50
N ALA A 562 -9.62 -30.81 10.77
CA ALA A 562 -9.57 -32.24 10.48
C ALA A 562 -9.04 -33.09 11.65
N MET A 563 -8.39 -32.46 12.64
CA MET A 563 -7.70 -33.10 13.77
C MET A 563 -6.79 -34.27 13.35
N ARG A 564 -6.13 -34.11 12.20
CA ARG A 564 -5.31 -35.15 11.56
C ARG A 564 -4.06 -34.54 10.94
N LEU A 565 -2.93 -35.20 11.18
CA LEU A 565 -1.65 -34.94 10.52
C LEU A 565 -1.50 -35.81 9.27
N LEU A 566 -1.03 -35.24 8.17
CA LEU A 566 -0.69 -35.96 6.96
C LEU A 566 0.78 -36.37 6.99
N THR A 567 1.03 -37.66 6.81
CA THR A 567 2.38 -38.24 6.74
C THR A 567 2.40 -39.43 5.78
N GLY A 568 3.55 -39.70 5.14
CA GLY A 568 3.76 -40.89 4.31
C GLY A 568 2.65 -41.11 3.26
N PRO A 569 2.02 -42.30 3.18
CA PRO A 569 1.01 -42.59 2.16
C PRO A 569 -0.20 -41.64 2.14
N SER A 570 -0.65 -41.18 3.32
CA SER A 570 -1.79 -40.26 3.41
C SER A 570 -1.48 -38.86 2.88
N LEU A 571 -0.22 -38.43 2.98
CA LEU A 571 0.24 -37.19 2.37
C LEU A 571 0.29 -37.34 0.84
N VAL A 572 0.78 -38.47 0.35
CA VAL A 572 0.87 -38.75 -1.10
C VAL A 572 -0.52 -38.75 -1.75
N GLU A 573 -1.51 -39.38 -1.10
CA GLU A 573 -2.90 -39.38 -1.56
C GLU A 573 -3.50 -37.97 -1.64
N ALA A 574 -3.33 -37.18 -0.57
CA ALA A 574 -3.87 -35.81 -0.50
C ALA A 574 -3.19 -34.85 -1.50
N LEU A 575 -1.90 -35.05 -1.79
CA LEU A 575 -1.13 -34.19 -2.69
C LEU A 575 -1.14 -34.65 -4.16
N ALA A 576 -1.95 -35.65 -4.51
CA ALA A 576 -2.08 -36.11 -5.89
C ALA A 576 -2.60 -34.98 -6.80
N GLY A 577 -1.76 -34.57 -7.76
CA GLY A 577 -2.06 -33.47 -8.69
C GLY A 577 -1.98 -32.07 -8.08
N VAL A 578 -1.41 -31.92 -6.88
CA VAL A 578 -1.17 -30.64 -6.21
C VAL A 578 0.21 -30.12 -6.59
N GLN A 579 0.29 -28.83 -6.92
CA GLN A 579 1.54 -28.17 -7.33
C GLN A 579 2.14 -27.33 -6.20
N VAL A 580 1.31 -26.80 -5.31
CA VAL A 580 1.75 -26.02 -4.15
C VAL A 580 1.15 -26.61 -2.88
N PHE A 581 2.00 -26.99 -1.93
CA PHE A 581 1.56 -27.49 -0.64
C PHE A 581 1.91 -26.49 0.47
N ILE A 582 0.92 -26.05 1.23
CA ILE A 582 1.08 -25.10 2.35
C ILE A 582 0.73 -25.81 3.65
N THR A 583 1.72 -26.00 4.53
CA THR A 583 1.58 -26.79 5.76
C THR A 583 2.19 -26.11 6.98
N GLU A 584 1.67 -26.39 8.17
CA GLU A 584 2.27 -25.97 9.44
C GLU A 584 2.90 -27.15 10.20
N VAL A 585 2.35 -28.37 10.08
CA VAL A 585 2.71 -29.50 10.95
C VAL A 585 2.89 -30.83 10.22
N ASP A 586 2.47 -30.94 8.95
CA ASP A 586 2.55 -32.20 8.19
C ASP A 586 4.00 -32.55 7.86
N VAL A 587 4.31 -33.84 7.80
CA VAL A 587 5.68 -34.34 7.63
C VAL A 587 5.94 -34.61 6.16
N VAL A 588 6.76 -33.77 5.53
CA VAL A 588 7.14 -33.88 4.12
C VAL A 588 8.52 -34.54 4.02
N ASP A 589 8.54 -35.86 3.92
CA ASP A 589 9.77 -36.66 3.81
C ASP A 589 10.19 -36.95 2.36
N ALA A 590 11.40 -37.48 2.18
CA ALA A 590 11.97 -37.81 0.88
C ALA A 590 11.13 -38.83 0.08
N ASP A 591 10.52 -39.81 0.75
CA ASP A 591 9.72 -40.86 0.12
C ASP A 591 8.40 -40.33 -0.43
N ALA A 592 7.75 -39.39 0.28
CA ALA A 592 6.57 -38.70 -0.21
C ALA A 592 6.91 -37.77 -1.39
N ILE A 593 7.98 -36.97 -1.29
CA ILE A 593 8.43 -36.08 -2.39
C ILE A 593 8.69 -36.89 -3.67
N ARG A 594 9.30 -38.08 -3.55
CA ARG A 594 9.57 -38.96 -4.69
C ARG A 594 8.30 -39.40 -5.43
N GLN A 595 7.20 -39.60 -4.71
CA GLN A 595 5.93 -40.08 -5.26
C GLN A 595 5.03 -38.97 -5.82
N LEU A 596 5.43 -37.70 -5.66
CA LEU A 596 4.63 -36.53 -6.02
C LEU A 596 5.27 -35.75 -7.18
N PRO A 597 5.24 -36.24 -8.44
CA PRO A 597 5.93 -35.61 -9.56
C PRO A 597 5.45 -34.18 -9.86
N GLU A 598 4.19 -33.88 -9.56
CA GLU A 598 3.58 -32.56 -9.83
C GLU A 598 3.88 -31.50 -8.76
N LEU A 599 4.36 -31.88 -7.58
CA LEU A 599 4.65 -30.95 -6.49
C LEU A 599 5.81 -30.02 -6.87
N ARG A 600 5.56 -28.71 -6.91
CA ARG A 600 6.49 -27.67 -7.35
C ARG A 600 7.03 -26.83 -6.20
N VAL A 601 6.20 -26.53 -5.21
CA VAL A 601 6.55 -25.64 -4.09
C VAL A 601 5.99 -26.22 -2.80
N VAL A 602 6.78 -26.17 -1.73
CA VAL A 602 6.33 -26.44 -0.36
C VAL A 602 6.47 -25.14 0.44
N ALA A 603 5.44 -24.76 1.18
CA ALA A 603 5.47 -23.61 2.07
C ALA A 603 5.19 -24.04 3.51
N ALA A 604 6.16 -23.82 4.40
CA ALA A 604 6.02 -24.09 5.82
C ALA A 604 5.57 -22.82 6.56
N CYS A 605 4.40 -22.84 7.18
CA CYS A 605 3.89 -21.77 8.04
C CYS A 605 4.59 -21.73 9.41
N ARG A 606 5.93 -21.75 9.40
CA ARG A 606 6.80 -21.76 10.59
C ARG A 606 7.98 -20.83 10.39
N GLY A 607 8.59 -20.42 11.51
CA GLY A 607 9.86 -19.69 11.50
C GLY A 607 11.05 -20.56 11.08
N ASN A 608 10.99 -21.88 11.31
CA ASN A 608 11.90 -22.91 10.80
C ASN A 608 11.07 -24.11 10.33
N ALA A 609 11.36 -24.65 9.14
CA ALA A 609 10.60 -25.74 8.51
C ALA A 609 11.10 -27.14 8.94
N VAL A 610 11.07 -27.43 10.25
CA VAL A 610 11.61 -28.71 10.79
C VAL A 610 10.85 -29.96 10.32
N ASN A 611 9.61 -29.77 9.88
CA ASN A 611 8.71 -30.82 9.37
C ASN A 611 8.89 -31.11 7.87
N VAL A 612 9.82 -30.42 7.19
CA VAL A 612 10.10 -30.58 5.76
C VAL A 612 11.55 -31.02 5.58
N ASP A 613 11.76 -32.09 4.81
CA ASP A 613 13.09 -32.54 4.42
C ASP A 613 13.70 -31.59 3.39
N LEU A 614 14.43 -30.58 3.88
CA LEU A 614 15.03 -29.55 3.04
C LEU A 614 16.06 -30.13 2.05
N ALA A 615 16.78 -31.18 2.43
CA ALA A 615 17.77 -31.80 1.56
C ALA A 615 17.10 -32.53 0.40
N ALA A 616 16.00 -33.23 0.67
CA ALA A 616 15.19 -33.86 -0.37
C ALA A 616 14.54 -32.81 -1.29
N CYS A 617 13.87 -31.79 -0.74
CA CYS A 617 13.30 -30.70 -1.54
C CYS A 617 14.35 -30.05 -2.46
N THR A 618 15.54 -29.77 -1.95
CA THR A 618 16.65 -29.20 -2.73
C THR A 618 17.10 -30.11 -3.86
N ALA A 619 17.30 -31.41 -3.59
CA ALA A 619 17.70 -32.37 -4.62
C ALA A 619 16.68 -32.48 -5.75
N PHE A 620 15.39 -32.39 -5.43
CA PHE A 620 14.28 -32.43 -6.37
C PHE A 620 13.91 -31.07 -6.99
N GLY A 621 14.66 -30.01 -6.68
CA GLY A 621 14.42 -28.66 -7.22
C GLY A 621 13.12 -28.02 -6.76
N ILE A 622 12.65 -28.35 -5.55
CA ILE A 622 11.43 -27.82 -4.93
C ILE A 622 11.82 -26.70 -3.96
N PRO A 623 11.48 -25.44 -4.24
CA PRO A 623 11.66 -24.36 -3.29
C PRO A 623 10.81 -24.57 -2.05
N VAL A 624 11.42 -24.34 -0.88
CA VAL A 624 10.77 -24.39 0.44
C VAL A 624 10.62 -22.98 0.97
N LEU A 625 9.41 -22.45 0.88
CA LEU A 625 9.04 -21.16 1.47
C LEU A 625 8.80 -21.30 2.96
N TYR A 626 9.01 -20.23 3.73
CA TYR A 626 8.75 -20.22 5.16
C TYR A 626 8.23 -18.88 5.67
N ALA A 627 7.75 -18.83 6.92
CA ALA A 627 7.12 -17.65 7.52
C ALA A 627 7.93 -17.13 8.73
N PRO A 628 9.09 -16.47 8.52
CA PRO A 628 9.90 -15.92 9.60
C PRO A 628 9.14 -14.82 10.34
N GLY A 629 9.28 -14.77 11.66
CA GLY A 629 8.69 -13.71 12.47
C GLY A 629 7.15 -13.67 12.49
N ARG A 630 6.44 -14.71 12.01
CA ARG A 630 4.96 -14.78 11.99
C ARG A 630 4.29 -14.45 13.33
N ASN A 631 4.97 -14.77 14.43
CA ASN A 631 4.50 -14.56 15.81
C ASN A 631 5.26 -13.43 16.52
N ALA A 632 6.08 -12.63 15.82
CA ALA A 632 6.93 -11.63 16.44
C ALA A 632 6.13 -10.58 17.23
N ASP A 633 5.02 -10.11 16.66
CA ASP A 633 4.13 -9.15 17.32
C ASP A 633 3.42 -9.77 18.54
N ALA A 634 2.92 -11.00 18.43
CA ALA A 634 2.28 -11.70 19.54
C ALA A 634 3.22 -11.88 20.75
N VAL A 635 4.46 -12.34 20.49
CA VAL A 635 5.47 -12.52 21.54
C VAL A 635 5.90 -11.16 22.10
N ALA A 636 6.00 -10.14 21.27
CA ALA A 636 6.33 -8.79 21.71
C ALA A 636 5.25 -8.18 22.61
N ASP A 637 3.97 -8.37 22.27
CA ASP A 637 2.84 -7.93 23.09
C ASP A 637 2.86 -8.62 24.46
N LEU A 638 3.06 -9.95 24.49
CA LEU A 638 3.18 -10.69 25.76
C LEU A 638 4.40 -10.22 26.58
N THR A 639 5.53 -9.96 25.92
CA THR A 639 6.74 -9.46 26.58
C THR A 639 6.49 -8.11 27.23
N VAL A 640 5.86 -7.17 26.53
CA VAL A 640 5.52 -5.85 27.08
C VAL A 640 4.47 -5.98 28.20
N ALA A 641 3.50 -6.88 28.05
CA ALA A 641 2.55 -7.20 29.12
C ALA A 641 3.26 -7.71 30.37
N PHE A 642 4.22 -8.62 30.23
CA PHE A 642 5.05 -9.11 31.34
C PHE A 642 5.88 -8.00 31.99
N LEU A 643 6.51 -7.14 31.19
CA LEU A 643 7.22 -5.98 31.72
C LEU A 643 6.29 -5.10 32.56
N LEU A 644 5.08 -4.81 32.09
CA LEU A 644 4.08 -4.05 32.83
C LEU A 644 3.57 -4.79 34.08
N MET A 645 3.31 -6.08 33.99
CA MET A 645 2.85 -6.91 35.12
C MET A 645 3.90 -6.98 36.22
N LEU A 646 5.18 -7.12 35.86
CA LEU A 646 6.29 -7.10 36.80
C LEU A 646 6.47 -5.70 37.40
N ALA A 647 6.51 -4.67 36.56
CA ALA A 647 6.69 -3.28 37.00
C ALA A 647 5.58 -2.87 37.98
N ARG A 648 4.32 -3.21 37.68
CA ARG A 648 3.14 -2.80 38.46
C ARG A 648 2.69 -3.83 39.49
N ARG A 649 3.39 -4.97 39.59
CA ARG A 649 3.06 -6.11 40.48
C ARG A 649 1.60 -6.55 40.33
N LEU A 650 1.10 -6.58 39.10
CA LEU A 650 -0.32 -6.81 38.81
C LEU A 650 -0.87 -8.14 39.33
N PRO A 651 -0.17 -9.29 39.20
CA PRO A 651 -0.66 -10.55 39.75
C PRO A 651 -0.87 -10.48 41.26
N THR A 652 0.11 -9.97 42.00
CA THR A 652 0.02 -9.82 43.46
C THR A 652 -1.10 -8.84 43.84
N ALA A 653 -1.22 -7.72 43.11
CA ALA A 653 -2.26 -6.74 43.36
C ALA A 653 -3.68 -7.28 43.08
N SER A 654 -3.83 -8.09 42.04
CA SER A 654 -5.08 -8.79 41.73
C SER A 654 -5.39 -9.83 42.81
N ALA A 655 -4.41 -10.69 43.13
CA ALA A 655 -4.54 -11.72 44.15
C ALA A 655 -4.92 -11.14 45.52
N PHE A 656 -4.40 -9.96 45.88
CA PHE A 656 -4.77 -9.25 47.11
C PHE A 656 -6.29 -9.08 47.25
N LEU A 657 -6.98 -8.65 46.19
CA LEU A 657 -8.44 -8.44 46.22
C LEU A 657 -9.24 -9.75 46.18
N HIS A 658 -8.65 -10.84 45.72
CA HIS A 658 -9.25 -12.17 45.73
C HIS A 658 -9.08 -12.92 47.08
N GLN A 659 -8.34 -12.34 48.03
CA GLN A 659 -8.19 -12.95 49.35
C GLN A 659 -9.53 -13.01 50.08
N PRO A 660 -9.86 -14.15 50.73
CA PRO A 660 -11.06 -14.25 51.53
C PRO A 660 -11.00 -13.27 52.72
N GLY A 661 -12.18 -12.75 53.10
CA GLY A 661 -12.33 -11.92 54.30
C GLY A 661 -12.07 -10.41 54.12
N ILE A 662 -11.97 -9.92 52.88
CA ILE A 662 -11.98 -8.47 52.61
C ILE A 662 -13.42 -7.95 52.65
N ALA A 663 -13.75 -7.16 53.66
CA ALA A 663 -15.06 -6.50 53.74
C ALA A 663 -15.11 -5.27 52.82
N ALA A 664 -16.30 -4.99 52.28
CA ALA A 664 -16.53 -3.75 51.55
C ALA A 664 -16.24 -2.54 52.44
N GLY A 665 -15.42 -1.61 51.96
CA GLY A 665 -15.04 -0.41 52.72
C GLY A 665 -13.91 -0.61 53.74
N ASP A 666 -13.22 -1.75 53.74
CA ASP A 666 -12.05 -1.98 54.59
C ASP A 666 -10.84 -1.12 54.15
N MET A 667 -10.85 0.14 54.58
CA MET A 667 -9.79 1.11 54.30
C MET A 667 -8.45 0.74 54.95
N GLY A 668 -8.46 -0.08 56.00
CA GLY A 668 -7.25 -0.60 56.63
C GLY A 668 -6.50 -1.54 55.69
N ARG A 669 -7.21 -2.47 55.06
CA ARG A 669 -6.65 -3.33 54.01
C ARG A 669 -6.25 -2.53 52.77
N MET A 670 -7.02 -1.52 52.36
CA MET A 670 -6.59 -0.65 51.27
C MET A 670 -5.29 0.12 51.58
N GLY A 671 -5.10 0.55 52.83
CA GLY A 671 -3.83 1.15 53.28
C GLY A 671 -2.64 0.18 53.20
N GLN A 672 -2.85 -1.09 53.54
CA GLN A 672 -1.83 -2.14 53.39
C GLN A 672 -1.48 -2.40 51.93
N ALA A 673 -2.48 -2.44 51.04
CA ALA A 673 -2.25 -2.52 49.59
C ALA A 673 -1.45 -1.31 49.09
N PHE A 674 -1.80 -0.10 49.52
CA PHE A 674 -1.11 1.13 49.09
C PHE A 674 0.38 1.12 49.45
N ALA A 675 0.73 0.64 50.65
CA ALA A 675 2.12 0.54 51.09
C ALA A 675 2.84 -0.69 50.50
N GLY A 676 2.16 -1.82 50.42
CA GLY A 676 2.74 -3.12 50.10
C GLY A 676 2.77 -3.48 48.61
N LEU A 677 2.07 -2.75 47.74
CA LEU A 677 1.92 -3.04 46.31
C LEU A 677 2.41 -1.89 45.40
N GLN A 678 3.26 -0.99 45.91
CA GLN A 678 3.86 0.05 45.08
C GLN A 678 4.66 -0.57 43.93
N GLY A 679 4.38 -0.10 42.72
CA GLY A 679 5.03 -0.53 41.49
C GLY A 679 5.82 0.60 40.83
N ARG A 680 6.46 0.27 39.71
CA ARG A 680 7.21 1.16 38.83
C ARG A 680 6.45 1.39 37.52
N GLU A 681 6.66 2.54 36.91
CA GLU A 681 6.31 2.80 35.51
C GLU A 681 7.47 2.42 34.57
N LEU A 682 7.20 2.29 33.27
CA LEU A 682 8.24 2.05 32.24
C LEU A 682 8.85 3.36 31.69
N TRP A 683 8.22 4.51 31.94
CA TRP A 683 8.68 5.82 31.49
C TRP A 683 10.09 6.12 32.02
N HIS A 684 11.02 6.45 31.11
CA HIS A 684 12.45 6.67 31.39
C HIS A 684 13.18 5.51 32.08
N LYS A 685 12.64 4.29 32.07
CA LYS A 685 13.33 3.10 32.56
C LYS A 685 14.29 2.55 31.52
N THR A 686 15.38 1.96 32.00
CA THR A 686 16.31 1.23 31.13
C THR A 686 15.88 -0.23 31.01
N ILE A 687 15.63 -0.67 29.78
CA ILE A 687 15.23 -2.05 29.46
C ILE A 687 16.30 -2.64 28.55
N GLY A 688 16.91 -3.74 29.00
CA GLY A 688 17.92 -4.48 28.26
C GLY A 688 17.30 -5.62 27.46
N LEU A 689 17.56 -5.67 26.16
CA LEU A 689 17.15 -6.76 25.28
C LEU A 689 18.36 -7.59 24.86
N VAL A 690 18.30 -8.90 25.13
CA VAL A 690 19.31 -9.87 24.67
C VAL A 690 18.77 -10.57 23.42
N GLY A 691 19.31 -10.22 22.26
CA GLY A 691 18.82 -10.64 20.95
C GLY A 691 17.98 -9.57 20.26
N PHE A 692 18.30 -9.29 18.99
CA PHE A 692 17.71 -8.23 18.17
C PHE A 692 17.17 -8.73 16.82
N GLY A 693 16.61 -9.95 16.85
CA GLY A 693 15.83 -10.52 15.76
C GLY A 693 14.42 -9.91 15.65
N ALA A 694 13.50 -10.61 14.97
CA ALA A 694 12.14 -10.11 14.71
C ALA A 694 11.38 -9.69 15.99
N VAL A 695 11.43 -10.50 17.05
CA VAL A 695 10.79 -10.20 18.34
C VAL A 695 11.46 -9.01 19.03
N GLY A 696 12.78 -9.00 19.17
CA GLY A 696 13.50 -7.91 19.86
C GLY A 696 13.26 -6.54 19.21
N ARG A 697 13.18 -6.49 17.87
CA ARG A 697 12.81 -5.28 17.13
C ARG A 697 11.36 -4.86 17.38
N ALA A 698 10.44 -5.82 17.39
CA ALA A 698 9.02 -5.58 17.68
C ALA A 698 8.78 -5.08 19.12
N VAL A 699 9.54 -5.60 20.10
CA VAL A 699 9.55 -5.12 21.49
C VAL A 699 10.10 -3.71 21.58
N THR A 700 11.24 -3.43 20.94
CA THR A 700 11.86 -2.10 20.91
C THR A 700 10.90 -1.03 20.40
N ARG A 701 10.21 -1.29 19.28
CA ARG A 701 9.22 -0.36 18.71
C ARG A 701 8.11 0.02 19.71
N ARG A 702 7.63 -0.95 20.49
CA ARG A 702 6.60 -0.73 21.51
C ARG A 702 7.15 0.05 22.70
N LEU A 703 8.33 -0.32 23.20
CA LEU A 703 8.96 0.32 24.37
C LEU A 703 9.30 1.79 24.13
N ARG A 704 9.64 2.16 22.90
CA ARG A 704 9.86 3.56 22.53
C ARG A 704 8.66 4.46 22.78
N ALA A 705 7.45 3.97 22.50
CA ALA A 705 6.22 4.72 22.75
C ALA A 705 5.98 4.93 24.26
N PHE A 706 6.56 4.09 25.13
CA PHE A 706 6.58 4.29 26.59
C PHE A 706 7.70 5.23 27.06
N GLY A 707 8.50 5.82 26.16
CA GLY A 707 9.65 6.65 26.52
C GLY A 707 10.73 5.93 27.33
N ALA A 708 10.80 4.60 27.21
CA ALA A 708 11.85 3.80 27.83
C ALA A 708 13.16 3.93 27.06
N ARG A 709 14.28 3.83 27.78
CA ARG A 709 15.61 3.69 27.18
C ARG A 709 15.89 2.21 26.93
N VAL A 710 16.22 1.85 25.69
CA VAL A 710 16.42 0.43 25.30
C VAL A 710 17.90 0.18 25.03
N LEU A 711 18.50 -0.72 25.81
CA LEU A 711 19.85 -1.25 25.56
C LEU A 711 19.73 -2.60 24.85
N VAL A 712 20.59 -2.88 23.89
CA VAL A 712 20.52 -4.11 23.09
C VAL A 712 21.89 -4.78 23.02
N PHE A 713 21.91 -6.08 23.31
CA PHE A 713 23.05 -6.95 23.03
C PHE A 713 22.65 -8.01 22.00
N ASP A 714 23.27 -7.97 20.82
CA ASP A 714 23.22 -9.03 19.81
C ASP A 714 24.56 -9.07 19.05
N PRO A 715 25.34 -10.16 19.14
CA PRO A 715 26.66 -10.24 18.50
C PRO A 715 26.59 -10.42 16.98
N TYR A 716 25.40 -10.65 16.41
CA TYR A 716 25.20 -10.91 14.98
C TYR A 716 24.51 -9.74 14.26
N VAL A 717 24.21 -8.64 14.96
CA VAL A 717 23.58 -7.46 14.39
C VAL A 717 24.50 -6.24 14.54
N ASP A 718 24.72 -5.53 13.43
CA ASP A 718 25.55 -4.32 13.42
C ASP A 718 24.96 -3.22 14.31
N ALA A 719 25.83 -2.48 14.99
CA ALA A 719 25.45 -1.36 15.87
C ALA A 719 24.55 -0.33 15.15
N GLU A 720 24.82 -0.05 13.87
CA GLU A 720 24.02 0.86 13.05
C GLU A 720 22.56 0.41 12.92
N GLN A 721 22.31 -0.90 12.85
CA GLN A 721 20.95 -1.46 12.76
C GLN A 721 20.17 -1.33 14.07
N ILE A 722 20.88 -1.32 15.21
CA ILE A 722 20.30 -1.08 16.54
C ILE A 722 19.96 0.41 16.69
N VAL A 723 20.87 1.29 16.29
CA VAL A 723 20.66 2.75 16.30
C VAL A 723 19.52 3.15 15.37
N LEU A 724 19.41 2.54 14.18
CA LEU A 724 18.31 2.78 13.23
C LEU A 724 16.93 2.46 13.83
N ALA A 725 16.86 1.58 14.83
CA ALA A 725 15.64 1.27 15.55
C ALA A 725 15.41 2.18 16.78
N ASP A 726 16.24 3.21 16.96
CA ASP A 726 16.31 4.10 18.12
C ASP A 726 16.51 3.33 19.45
N ALA A 727 17.44 2.38 19.43
CA ALA A 727 17.97 1.70 20.60
C ALA A 727 19.49 1.88 20.70
N GLU A 728 20.06 1.59 21.86
CA GLU A 728 21.50 1.75 22.12
C GLU A 728 22.20 0.38 22.12
N PRO A 729 23.20 0.15 21.25
CA PRO A 729 24.00 -1.06 21.31
C PRO A 729 24.85 -1.06 22.60
N ALA A 730 24.91 -2.20 23.27
CA ALA A 730 25.68 -2.39 24.49
C ALA A 730 26.31 -3.79 24.51
N SER A 731 27.42 -3.96 25.25
CA SER A 731 27.87 -5.30 25.62
C SER A 731 26.83 -5.97 26.55
N LEU A 732 26.82 -7.31 26.61
CA LEU A 732 25.99 -8.04 27.56
C LEU A 732 26.22 -7.53 28.99
N ASP A 733 27.48 -7.21 29.27
CA ASP A 733 27.94 -6.75 30.57
C ASP A 733 27.35 -5.39 30.95
N GLU A 734 27.46 -4.40 30.07
CA GLU A 734 26.86 -3.08 30.28
C GLU A 734 25.34 -3.16 30.35
N LEU A 735 24.72 -4.03 29.55
CA LEU A 735 23.28 -4.23 29.54
C LEU A 735 22.76 -4.74 30.88
N LEU A 736 23.36 -5.81 31.43
CA LEU A 736 22.94 -6.38 32.72
C LEU A 736 23.12 -5.39 33.87
N GLU A 737 24.23 -4.65 33.89
CA GLU A 737 24.54 -3.67 34.93
C GLU A 737 23.65 -2.42 34.87
N ASN A 738 23.14 -2.07 33.68
CA ASN A 738 22.41 -0.82 33.48
C ASN A 738 20.89 -0.95 33.36
N SER A 739 20.37 -2.17 33.25
CA SER A 739 18.95 -2.41 33.02
C SER A 739 18.16 -2.63 34.31
N GLU A 740 16.98 -2.02 34.41
CA GLU A 740 16.00 -2.33 35.45
C GLU A 740 15.14 -3.55 35.08
N PHE A 741 15.02 -3.83 33.78
CA PHE A 741 14.38 -5.02 33.24
C PHE A 741 15.26 -5.61 32.15
N VAL A 742 15.44 -6.93 32.15
CA VAL A 742 16.14 -7.65 31.08
C VAL A 742 15.16 -8.61 30.41
N SER A 743 15.07 -8.57 29.09
CA SER A 743 14.21 -9.46 28.30
C SER A 743 15.04 -10.25 27.28
N LEU A 744 14.77 -11.55 27.19
CA LEU A 744 15.50 -12.48 26.34
C LEU A 744 14.73 -12.77 25.05
N HIS A 745 15.41 -12.59 23.91
CA HIS A 745 14.91 -12.76 22.55
C HIS A 745 15.91 -13.49 21.63
N ALA A 746 17.03 -13.98 22.18
CA ALA A 746 18.07 -14.66 21.43
C ALA A 746 17.68 -16.09 21.04
N ALA A 747 18.20 -16.57 19.91
CA ALA A 747 18.16 -17.98 19.57
C ALA A 747 19.16 -18.77 20.44
N VAL A 748 18.90 -20.06 20.64
CA VAL A 748 19.83 -20.96 21.36
C VAL A 748 20.93 -21.41 20.42
N SER A 749 22.17 -21.17 20.81
CA SER A 749 23.41 -21.65 20.18
C SER A 749 24.31 -22.26 21.25
N GLU A 750 25.46 -22.80 20.86
CA GLU A 750 26.48 -23.24 21.82
C GLU A 750 26.95 -22.09 22.73
N GLN A 751 26.97 -20.86 22.21
CA GLN A 751 27.42 -19.66 22.92
C GLN A 751 26.33 -19.05 23.82
N SER A 752 25.05 -19.16 23.46
CA SER A 752 23.94 -18.56 24.22
C SER A 752 23.28 -19.52 25.22
N ARG A 753 23.56 -20.82 25.14
CA ARG A 753 23.03 -21.81 26.09
C ARG A 753 23.56 -21.53 27.50
N GLY A 754 22.65 -21.32 28.45
CA GLY A 754 22.97 -20.99 29.84
C GLY A 754 23.66 -19.65 30.02
N MET A 755 23.59 -18.74 29.03
CA MET A 755 24.26 -17.43 29.10
C MET A 755 23.79 -16.58 30.28
N ILE A 756 22.54 -16.76 30.72
CA ILE A 756 21.99 -16.16 31.93
C ILE A 756 22.09 -17.17 33.08
N GLY A 757 23.32 -17.41 33.53
CA GLY A 757 23.64 -18.23 34.71
C GLY A 757 23.82 -17.39 35.99
N ALA A 758 24.29 -18.01 37.07
CA ALA A 758 24.47 -17.35 38.37
C ALA A 758 25.31 -16.05 38.33
N ALA A 759 26.40 -16.03 37.56
CA ALA A 759 27.26 -14.85 37.44
C ALA A 759 26.58 -13.70 36.68
N ALA A 760 25.81 -14.00 35.63
CA ALA A 760 25.06 -13.00 34.88
C ALA A 760 23.91 -12.43 35.74
N LEU A 761 23.17 -13.30 36.44
CA LEU A 761 22.10 -12.90 37.35
C LEU A 761 22.63 -12.01 38.48
N ALA A 762 23.78 -12.33 39.07
CA ALA A 762 24.39 -11.52 40.14
C ALA A 762 24.87 -10.14 39.68
N ARG A 763 25.09 -9.95 38.37
CA ARG A 763 25.47 -8.65 37.77
C ARG A 763 24.27 -7.78 37.42
N MET A 764 23.07 -8.35 37.39
CA MET A 764 21.86 -7.57 37.27
C MET A 764 21.68 -6.67 38.52
N ARG A 765 21.02 -5.53 38.34
CA ARG A 765 20.78 -4.60 39.45
C ARG A 765 19.90 -5.27 40.53
N PRO A 766 20.16 -5.05 41.83
CA PRO A 766 19.23 -5.49 42.87
C PRO A 766 17.81 -4.94 42.64
N GLY A 767 16.81 -5.82 42.72
CA GLY A 767 15.40 -5.51 42.45
C GLY A 767 15.05 -5.38 40.95
N SER A 768 15.96 -5.71 40.04
CA SER A 768 15.65 -5.83 38.61
C SER A 768 14.80 -7.06 38.31
N CYS A 769 14.18 -7.10 37.13
CA CYS A 769 13.35 -8.22 36.72
C CYS A 769 13.84 -8.86 35.40
N LEU A 770 13.58 -10.16 35.25
CA LEU A 770 13.93 -10.93 34.05
C LEU A 770 12.66 -11.40 33.31
N VAL A 771 12.63 -11.25 31.99
CA VAL A 771 11.57 -11.78 31.13
C VAL A 771 12.19 -12.77 30.13
N ASN A 772 11.65 -13.99 30.06
CA ASN A 772 12.05 -14.97 29.05
C ASN A 772 10.83 -15.49 28.29
N THR A 773 10.68 -14.99 27.06
CA THR A 773 9.70 -15.45 26.07
C THR A 773 10.37 -16.10 24.86
N ALA A 774 11.67 -16.40 24.96
CA ALA A 774 12.47 -16.95 23.87
C ALA A 774 12.61 -18.47 24.00
N ARG A 775 13.55 -18.94 24.82
CA ARG A 775 13.87 -20.36 25.01
C ARG A 775 14.37 -20.58 26.43
N ALA A 776 13.93 -21.68 27.07
CA ALA A 776 14.33 -22.01 28.42
C ALA A 776 15.84 -22.22 28.56
N ALA A 777 16.48 -22.80 27.53
CA ALA A 777 17.90 -23.11 27.51
C ALA A 777 18.84 -21.89 27.60
N LEU A 778 18.34 -20.65 27.51
CA LEU A 778 19.14 -19.43 27.70
C LEU A 778 19.46 -19.16 29.18
N VAL A 779 18.65 -19.70 30.09
CA VAL A 779 18.67 -19.40 31.52
C VAL A 779 18.98 -20.67 32.32
N ASP A 780 19.80 -20.54 33.35
CA ASP A 780 19.91 -21.56 34.40
C ASP A 780 18.73 -21.41 35.38
N GLU A 781 17.72 -22.28 35.27
CA GLU A 781 16.49 -22.23 36.09
C GLU A 781 16.77 -22.36 37.59
N ALA A 782 17.82 -23.10 38.00
CA ALA A 782 18.17 -23.25 39.40
C ALA A 782 18.78 -21.94 39.94
N ALA A 783 19.73 -21.35 39.20
CA ALA A 783 20.31 -20.07 39.57
C ALA A 783 19.27 -18.94 39.59
N LEU A 784 18.31 -18.95 38.65
CA LEU A 784 17.20 -18.00 38.65
C LEU A 784 16.33 -18.14 39.90
N ALA A 785 15.98 -19.36 40.29
CA ALA A 785 15.19 -19.61 41.50
C ALA A 785 15.89 -19.08 42.75
N ASP A 786 17.20 -19.24 42.86
CA ASP A 786 17.98 -18.75 44.01
C ASP A 786 18.07 -17.21 44.02
N ALA A 787 18.24 -16.57 42.85
CA ALA A 787 18.25 -15.11 42.72
C ALA A 787 16.89 -14.49 43.09
N LEU A 788 15.78 -15.17 42.77
CA LEU A 788 14.43 -14.72 43.11
C LEU A 788 14.11 -14.93 44.59
N ARG A 789 14.48 -16.09 45.17
CA ARG A 789 14.27 -16.39 46.61
C ARG A 789 15.06 -15.46 47.52
N SER A 790 16.29 -15.12 47.13
CA SER A 790 17.13 -14.20 47.89
C SER A 790 16.66 -12.74 47.81
N GLY A 791 15.71 -12.43 46.91
CA GLY A 791 15.24 -11.07 46.65
C GLY A 791 16.24 -10.22 45.86
N HIS A 792 17.32 -10.81 45.34
CA HIS A 792 18.23 -10.10 44.44
C HIS A 792 17.51 -9.66 43.17
N LEU A 793 16.69 -10.53 42.57
CA LEU A 793 15.74 -10.16 41.54
C LEU A 793 14.36 -9.85 42.14
N GLY A 794 13.77 -8.75 41.67
CA GLY A 794 12.43 -8.31 42.08
C GLY A 794 11.31 -9.18 41.52
N GLY A 795 11.56 -9.88 40.41
CA GLY A 795 10.66 -10.87 39.84
C GLY A 795 11.12 -11.43 38.49
N ALA A 796 10.43 -12.45 38.01
CA ALA A 796 10.65 -13.00 36.67
C ALA A 796 9.32 -13.32 35.97
N ALA A 797 9.28 -13.22 34.64
CA ALA A 797 8.17 -13.70 33.83
C ALA A 797 8.68 -14.68 32.77
N LEU A 798 8.09 -15.88 32.75
CA LEU A 798 8.57 -17.02 31.98
C LEU A 798 7.43 -17.62 31.16
N ASP A 799 7.61 -17.67 29.84
CA ASP A 799 6.69 -18.38 28.95
C ASP A 799 7.22 -19.76 28.54
N VAL A 800 8.48 -20.06 28.84
CA VAL A 800 9.19 -21.27 28.39
C VAL A 800 9.87 -21.97 29.55
N PHE A 801 9.88 -23.31 29.53
CA PHE A 801 10.47 -24.16 30.57
C PHE A 801 11.34 -25.27 29.97
N SER A 802 12.31 -25.76 30.73
CA SER A 802 13.19 -26.86 30.29
C SER A 802 12.43 -28.16 29.99
N VAL A 803 11.30 -28.37 30.66
CA VAL A 803 10.31 -29.43 30.42
C VAL A 803 8.94 -28.80 30.29
N GLU A 804 8.25 -29.06 29.17
CA GLU A 804 6.94 -28.46 28.87
C GLU A 804 5.84 -29.53 28.72
N PRO A 805 4.71 -29.41 29.44
CA PRO A 805 4.44 -28.43 30.50
C PRO A 805 5.28 -28.70 31.77
N PRO A 806 5.62 -27.68 32.57
CA PRO A 806 6.27 -27.89 33.86
C PRO A 806 5.32 -28.61 34.82
N GLY A 807 5.87 -29.39 35.75
CA GLY A 807 5.10 -29.95 36.86
C GLY A 807 4.55 -28.85 37.77
N SER A 808 3.40 -29.07 38.42
CA SER A 808 2.83 -28.10 39.37
C SER A 808 3.70 -27.88 40.62
N ASP A 809 4.64 -28.77 40.89
CA ASP A 809 5.65 -28.72 41.94
C ASP A 809 6.95 -28.02 41.50
N HIS A 810 7.00 -27.48 40.27
CA HIS A 810 8.19 -26.83 39.75
C HIS A 810 8.61 -25.64 40.64
N PRO A 811 9.89 -25.54 41.06
CA PRO A 811 10.29 -24.61 42.12
C PRO A 811 10.06 -23.12 41.80
N LEU A 812 10.07 -22.73 40.52
CA LEU A 812 9.77 -21.37 40.09
C LEU A 812 8.27 -21.03 40.20
N LEU A 813 7.37 -22.01 40.08
CA LEU A 813 5.92 -21.78 40.16
C LEU A 813 5.44 -21.54 41.60
N ALA A 814 6.25 -21.91 42.59
CA ALA A 814 5.97 -21.69 44.00
C ALA A 814 6.33 -20.28 44.50
N LEU A 815 6.90 -19.42 43.65
CA LEU A 815 7.39 -18.09 44.04
C LEU A 815 6.38 -17.00 43.67
N ASP A 816 5.99 -16.17 44.64
CA ASP A 816 5.01 -15.08 44.45
C ASP A 816 5.47 -13.97 43.50
N ASN A 817 6.78 -13.90 43.22
CA ASN A 817 7.40 -12.95 42.29
C ASN A 817 7.71 -13.57 40.91
N VAL A 818 7.12 -14.72 40.58
CA VAL A 818 7.20 -15.34 39.26
C VAL A 818 5.85 -15.31 38.56
N ILE A 819 5.86 -14.87 37.30
CA ILE A 819 4.75 -15.00 36.36
C ILE A 819 5.11 -16.13 35.41
N ALA A 820 4.21 -17.10 35.26
CA ALA A 820 4.44 -18.24 34.38
C ALA A 820 3.25 -18.45 33.45
N THR A 821 3.53 -18.75 32.19
CA THR A 821 2.53 -19.14 31.19
C THR A 821 2.96 -20.41 30.46
N PRO A 822 2.00 -21.22 29.95
CA PRO A 822 2.31 -22.49 29.30
C PRO A 822 2.67 -22.29 27.81
N HIS A 823 3.71 -21.53 27.51
CA HIS A 823 4.21 -21.28 26.15
C HIS A 823 3.17 -20.70 25.19
N VAL A 824 2.50 -19.63 25.62
CA VAL A 824 1.41 -18.98 24.88
C VAL A 824 1.88 -17.79 24.03
N GLY A 825 3.16 -17.41 24.08
CA GLY A 825 3.67 -16.20 23.43
C GLY A 825 3.41 -16.12 21.93
N GLY A 826 3.42 -17.25 21.23
CA GLY A 826 3.06 -17.31 19.81
C GLY A 826 1.62 -17.73 19.51
N ASN A 827 0.79 -17.99 20.53
CA ASN A 827 -0.52 -18.61 20.37
C ASN A 827 -1.64 -17.56 20.34
N THR A 828 -1.72 -16.79 19.24
CA THR A 828 -2.81 -15.84 18.97
C THR A 828 -3.53 -16.19 17.68
N ILE A 829 -4.80 -15.78 17.57
CA ILE A 829 -5.59 -15.96 16.33
C ILE A 829 -4.96 -15.22 15.14
N ASP A 830 -4.22 -14.13 15.38
CA ASP A 830 -3.59 -13.29 14.36
C ASP A 830 -2.38 -13.95 13.68
N VAL A 831 -1.73 -14.92 14.34
CA VAL A 831 -0.54 -15.58 13.77
C VAL A 831 -0.88 -16.33 12.48
N ALA A 832 -2.09 -16.88 12.37
CA ALA A 832 -2.60 -17.49 11.14
C ALA A 832 -2.71 -16.46 9.99
N ALA A 833 -3.18 -15.24 10.29
CA ALA A 833 -3.23 -14.16 9.31
C ALA A 833 -1.82 -13.71 8.87
N HIS A 834 -0.88 -13.64 9.80
CA HIS A 834 0.50 -13.25 9.52
C HIS A 834 1.22 -14.23 8.60
N GLN A 835 1.15 -15.54 8.89
CA GLN A 835 1.77 -16.55 8.04
C GLN A 835 1.10 -16.61 6.65
N GLY A 836 -0.22 -16.45 6.57
CA GLY A 836 -0.94 -16.39 5.30
C GLY A 836 -0.46 -15.26 4.41
N ARG A 837 -0.32 -14.06 4.99
CA ARG A 837 0.20 -12.88 4.29
C ARG A 837 1.62 -13.11 3.76
N ILE A 838 2.52 -13.67 4.58
CA ILE A 838 3.92 -13.92 4.19
C ILE A 838 3.98 -14.94 3.05
N ILE A 839 3.33 -16.10 3.22
CA ILE A 839 3.37 -17.18 2.23
C ILE A 839 2.69 -16.76 0.92
N ALA A 840 1.52 -16.10 0.97
CA ALA A 840 0.84 -15.63 -0.23
C ALA A 840 1.69 -14.58 -0.99
N ALA A 841 2.39 -13.69 -0.27
CA ALA A 841 3.26 -12.70 -0.89
C ALA A 841 4.46 -13.33 -1.62
N ASP A 842 5.11 -14.33 -1.03
CA ASP A 842 6.25 -15.03 -1.64
C ASP A 842 5.82 -15.99 -2.75
N LEU A 843 4.67 -16.64 -2.61
CA LEU A 843 4.09 -17.43 -3.69
C LEU A 843 3.73 -16.55 -4.89
N ARG A 844 3.15 -15.36 -4.65
CA ARG A 844 2.90 -14.37 -5.70
C ARG A 844 4.18 -13.98 -6.42
N ARG A 845 5.26 -13.70 -5.68
CA ARG A 845 6.59 -13.39 -6.25
C ARG A 845 7.06 -14.51 -7.18
N LEU A 846 7.04 -15.76 -6.72
CA LEU A 846 7.41 -16.91 -7.54
C LEU A 846 6.56 -17.06 -8.81
N LEU A 847 5.25 -16.78 -8.73
CA LEU A 847 4.35 -16.85 -9.88
C LEU A 847 4.63 -15.76 -10.93
N VAL A 848 5.15 -14.61 -10.52
CA VAL A 848 5.52 -13.51 -11.43
C VAL A 848 7.01 -13.54 -11.83
N GLY A 849 7.71 -14.64 -11.54
CA GLY A 849 9.13 -14.80 -11.84
C GLY A 849 10.08 -13.96 -10.97
N GLU A 850 9.58 -13.44 -9.85
CA GLU A 850 10.38 -12.76 -8.83
C GLU A 850 10.90 -13.74 -7.79
N ALA A 851 12.10 -13.46 -7.25
CA ALA A 851 12.61 -14.24 -6.14
C ALA A 851 11.74 -14.01 -4.89
N PRO A 852 11.29 -15.08 -4.20
CA PRO A 852 10.66 -14.97 -2.89
C PRO A 852 11.64 -14.37 -1.88
N LEU A 853 11.12 -13.65 -0.90
CA LEU A 853 11.93 -13.07 0.18
C LEU A 853 12.32 -14.14 1.20
N HIS A 854 11.44 -15.12 1.45
CA HIS A 854 11.64 -16.13 2.48
C HIS A 854 11.67 -17.54 1.89
N VAL A 855 12.87 -17.99 1.56
CA VAL A 855 13.15 -19.34 1.05
C VAL A 855 14.30 -19.96 1.84
N LEU A 856 14.19 -21.24 2.18
CA LEU A 856 15.22 -21.96 2.95
C LEU A 856 16.32 -22.57 2.07
N ASN A 857 16.02 -22.83 0.80
CA ASN A 857 16.92 -23.41 -0.21
C ASN A 857 16.95 -22.55 -1.49
N PRO A 858 17.50 -21.32 -1.42
CA PRO A 858 17.52 -20.38 -2.55
C PRO A 858 18.20 -20.91 -3.81
N GLU A 859 19.10 -21.89 -3.69
CA GLU A 859 19.76 -22.56 -4.81
C GLU A 859 18.77 -23.22 -5.79
N THR A 860 17.58 -23.60 -5.32
CA THR A 860 16.53 -24.17 -6.18
C THR A 860 15.92 -23.15 -7.12
N LEU A 861 16.04 -21.85 -6.82
CA LEU A 861 15.42 -20.78 -7.61
C LEU A 861 16.12 -20.54 -8.95
N HIS A 862 17.39 -20.93 -9.10
CA HIS A 862 18.16 -20.68 -10.32
C HIS A 862 17.63 -21.45 -11.54
N SER A 863 17.05 -22.63 -11.31
CA SER A 863 16.52 -23.52 -12.35
C SER A 863 15.02 -23.72 -12.24
N PHE A 864 14.34 -22.95 -11.38
CA PHE A 864 12.91 -23.09 -11.15
C PHE A 864 12.11 -22.48 -12.31
N ASP A 865 11.42 -23.33 -13.08
CA ASP A 865 10.53 -22.92 -14.17
C ASP A 865 9.20 -23.66 -14.08
N TRP A 866 8.12 -22.94 -13.80
CA TRP A 866 6.77 -23.48 -13.70
C TRP A 866 6.32 -24.32 -14.92
N SER A 867 6.84 -24.05 -16.12
CA SER A 867 6.50 -24.75 -17.36
C SER A 867 7.32 -26.02 -17.62
N ALA A 868 8.45 -26.18 -16.92
CA ALA A 868 9.33 -27.34 -17.06
C ALA A 868 9.04 -28.41 -15.99
N PRO A 869 9.31 -29.71 -16.27
CA PRO A 869 9.32 -30.75 -15.25
C PRO A 869 10.38 -30.45 -14.19
N ARG A 870 10.09 -30.75 -12.92
CA ARG A 870 11.09 -30.65 -11.86
C ARG A 870 12.21 -31.69 -12.06
N PRO A 871 13.46 -31.41 -11.64
CA PRO A 871 14.57 -32.34 -11.81
C PRO A 871 14.37 -33.62 -10.98
N THR A 872 14.88 -34.75 -11.50
CA THR A 872 14.99 -36.01 -10.77
C THR A 872 16.42 -36.19 -10.30
N PRO A 873 16.67 -36.38 -8.99
CA PRO A 873 18.02 -36.62 -8.47
C PRO A 873 18.61 -37.93 -9.00
N GLU A 874 19.94 -37.96 -9.13
CA GLU A 874 20.67 -39.18 -9.47
C GLU A 874 20.47 -40.28 -8.41
N PRO A 875 20.56 -41.58 -8.79
CA PRO A 875 20.29 -42.69 -7.87
C PRO A 875 21.12 -42.70 -6.58
N ASP A 876 22.38 -42.24 -6.65
CA ASP A 876 23.28 -42.14 -5.49
C ASP A 876 22.85 -41.06 -4.49
N VAL A 877 22.27 -39.95 -4.98
CA VAL A 877 21.66 -38.90 -4.14
C VAL A 877 20.43 -39.45 -3.42
N LEU A 878 19.60 -40.23 -4.11
CA LEU A 878 18.41 -40.87 -3.53
C LEU A 878 18.79 -41.88 -2.44
N GLU A 879 19.83 -42.70 -2.64
CA GLU A 879 20.34 -43.62 -1.61
C GLU A 879 20.88 -42.88 -0.38
N ARG A 880 21.51 -41.71 -0.57
CA ARG A 880 22.02 -40.89 0.52
C ARG A 880 20.88 -40.28 1.34
N LEU A 881 19.85 -39.74 0.69
CA LEU A 881 18.67 -39.19 1.34
C LEU A 881 17.94 -40.26 2.16
N ALA A 882 17.78 -41.47 1.63
CA ALA A 882 17.15 -42.59 2.33
C ALA A 882 17.89 -43.03 3.61
N ARG A 883 19.16 -42.65 3.80
CA ARG A 883 19.98 -42.96 4.99
C ARG A 883 20.02 -41.82 6.00
N GLN A 884 19.48 -40.65 5.68
CA GLN A 884 19.44 -39.50 6.59
C GLN A 884 18.26 -39.63 7.57
N PRO A 885 18.40 -39.12 8.81
CA PRO A 885 17.27 -39.01 9.71
C PRO A 885 16.22 -38.07 9.11
N GLY A 886 14.97 -38.53 9.06
CA GLY A 886 13.85 -37.77 8.48
C GLY A 886 13.48 -36.52 9.29
N PRO A 887 12.58 -35.67 8.73
CA PRO A 887 12.13 -34.44 9.38
C PRO A 887 11.42 -34.71 10.73
N ALA A 888 11.46 -33.72 11.63
CA ALA A 888 10.91 -33.81 12.98
C ALA A 888 9.53 -33.14 13.08
N VAL A 889 8.72 -33.56 14.06
CA VAL A 889 7.36 -32.99 14.26
C VAL A 889 7.43 -31.65 15.02
N SER A 890 8.41 -31.47 15.91
CA SER A 890 8.58 -30.24 16.71
C SER A 890 10.04 -29.85 16.94
N ASP A 891 10.28 -28.55 17.20
CA ASP A 891 11.60 -28.00 17.54
C ASP A 891 12.16 -28.67 18.83
N LEU A 892 11.29 -28.99 19.78
CA LEU A 892 11.64 -29.68 21.03
C LEU A 892 12.17 -31.11 20.80
N GLN A 893 11.69 -31.82 19.78
CA GLN A 893 12.20 -33.15 19.43
C GLN A 893 13.60 -33.08 18.81
N LEU A 894 13.88 -32.05 18.00
CA LEU A 894 15.21 -31.79 17.44
C LEU A 894 16.24 -31.47 18.52
N ASP A 895 15.88 -30.60 19.47
CA ASP A 895 16.77 -30.21 20.57
C ASP A 895 17.12 -31.40 21.50
N ARG A 896 16.18 -32.34 21.71
CA ARG A 896 16.44 -33.59 22.46
C ARG A 896 17.36 -34.56 21.69
N GLY A 897 17.25 -34.63 20.37
CA GLY A 897 18.10 -35.47 19.52
C GLY A 897 19.56 -35.02 19.51
N ALA A 898 19.80 -33.71 19.54
CA ALA A 898 21.16 -33.15 19.64
C ALA A 898 21.81 -33.44 21.01
N ALA A 899 21.03 -33.47 22.10
CA ALA A 899 21.54 -33.74 23.44
C ALA A 899 21.99 -35.20 23.67
N LEU A 900 21.54 -36.15 22.84
CA LEU A 900 21.90 -37.58 22.96
C LEU A 900 23.16 -37.97 22.19
N CYS A 901 23.75 -37.06 21.40
CA CYS A 901 24.91 -37.32 20.54
C CYS A 901 26.18 -36.56 20.99
N SER A 902 26.89 -37.06 22.03
CA SER A 902 28.37 -37.00 22.21
C SER A 902 28.82 -37.57 23.58
N PRO A 903 30.08 -38.03 23.78
CA PRO A 903 30.85 -39.00 23.01
C PRO A 903 31.39 -40.11 23.94
N ASN A 904 30.86 -41.33 23.85
CA ASN A 904 31.40 -42.48 24.59
C ASN A 904 32.09 -43.45 23.63
N GLN A 905 33.13 -42.99 22.93
CA GLN A 905 34.05 -43.85 22.20
C GLN A 905 35.49 -43.36 22.39
N ARG A 906 36.26 -44.08 23.21
CA ARG A 906 37.72 -43.92 23.31
C ARG A 906 38.36 -44.27 21.96
N PRO A 907 39.30 -43.48 21.42
CA PRO A 907 39.99 -43.83 20.18
C PRO A 907 41.10 -44.87 20.46
N PRO A 908 41.44 -45.74 19.49
CA PRO A 908 42.47 -46.75 19.66
C PRO A 908 43.87 -46.14 19.55
N GLN A 909 44.78 -46.61 20.40
CA GLN A 909 46.20 -46.26 20.34
C GLN A 909 46.83 -46.75 19.03
N ARG A 910 47.40 -45.85 18.22
CA ARG A 910 48.39 -46.22 17.19
C ARG A 910 49.59 -45.27 17.19
N HIS A 911 50.74 -45.93 17.22
CA HIS A 911 52.10 -45.44 17.27
C HIS A 911 52.49 -44.57 16.07
N TRP A 912 53.17 -43.46 16.35
CA TRP A 912 54.07 -42.81 15.38
C TRP A 912 55.50 -42.78 15.92
N ARG A 913 56.41 -43.40 15.16
CA ARG A 913 57.86 -43.38 15.36
C ARG A 913 58.45 -42.01 14.95
N ARG A 914 59.49 -41.60 15.69
CA ARG A 914 60.41 -40.44 15.52
C ARG A 914 61.04 -40.39 14.11
N ALA A 915 61.60 -39.30 13.55
CA ALA A 915 62.35 -38.14 14.07
C ALA A 915 62.56 -37.08 12.93
N PRO A 916 63.35 -35.98 13.07
CA PRO A 916 63.93 -35.35 14.27
C PRO A 916 63.81 -33.80 14.39
N ARG A 917 63.78 -33.37 15.66
CA ARG A 917 64.46 -32.22 16.32
C ARG A 917 64.77 -30.94 15.51
N CYS A 918 64.27 -29.81 16.06
CA CYS A 918 65.10 -28.66 16.40
C CYS A 918 64.63 -28.05 17.74
N ARG A 919 65.57 -27.78 18.64
CA ARG A 919 65.36 -27.17 19.97
C ARG A 919 65.55 -25.65 19.91
N PRO A 920 65.01 -24.88 20.87
CA PRO A 920 65.21 -23.44 20.97
C PRO A 920 66.51 -23.10 21.69
N ARG A 921 67.08 -21.92 21.38
CA ARG A 921 68.04 -21.22 22.25
C ARG A 921 67.65 -19.73 22.32
N CYS A 922 67.50 -19.22 23.54
CA CYS A 922 67.59 -17.81 23.85
C CYS A 922 69.06 -17.38 23.85
N ALA A 923 69.38 -16.22 23.27
CA ALA A 923 69.81 -15.01 23.99
C ALA A 923 70.42 -13.94 23.04
N THR A 924 69.97 -12.69 23.25
CA THR A 924 70.66 -11.39 23.12
C THR A 924 71.12 -10.82 21.76
N ALA A 925 70.46 -9.72 21.41
CA ALA A 925 70.96 -8.38 21.02
C ALA A 925 71.72 -8.12 19.70
N CYS A 926 71.28 -7.02 19.06
CA CYS A 926 71.92 -6.14 18.07
C CYS A 926 71.99 -6.56 16.59
N GLY A 927 71.28 -5.79 15.75
CA GLY A 927 71.51 -5.66 14.31
C GLY A 927 70.29 -5.08 13.59
N ALA A 928 70.46 -3.91 12.95
CA ALA A 928 69.53 -3.17 12.10
C ALA A 928 68.63 -4.07 11.23
N SER A 929 67.36 -3.76 10.94
CA SER A 929 66.67 -2.48 10.69
C SER A 929 65.16 -2.70 10.78
#